data_AF-A0A2M7FVR6-F1
#
_entry.id   AF-A0A2M7FVR6-F1
#
_cell.length_a   1.000
_cell.length_b   1.000
_cell.length_c   1.000
_cell.angle_alpha   90.00
_cell.angle_beta   90.00
_cell.angle_gamma   90.00
#
_symmetry.space_group_name_H-M   'P 1'
#
loop_
_entity.id
_entity.type
_entity.pdbx_description
1 polymer ?
#
loop_
_entity_poly.entity_id
_entity_poly.type
_entity_poly.pdbx_seq_one_letter_code
_entity_poly.pdbx_strand_id
1 'polypeptide(L)'
;MSRFNVKKVAVLGAGVMGAQIAAHLVNVKVPVILFDLPAKEGHKNGIVTRAVDGLKKLKPSPLGVAEDAALIGQANYEEHMAQLLGCDLIIEAIAERMDWKLDLYKKIVSFIAPHAIVASNTSGLSITKLSEVLPEEIKPRFCGIHFFNPPRYMPLVELINTPTTQPQILDDLEAFVTSVLGKGVVRAKDTPNFIANRVGVAGMLATMKEVENYGLTYDVVDDLTGKKLGRASSGTFRTADVVGLDTMAHVIKTLQDTLSAQTDPFYPSFATPEVLKTLLEMGNLGQKTKAGFFKKVGRDIQRFDLKTKTYVPAGEKADEVYTRMLKKPAVERLKLLRNAEGAQGQFLWAILRNAFHYAAVHLADIADNARDVDFCMRWGFGMKQGPFELWQEAGWLDVANLVKADIDAGKALCNAPLPDWVFKGPVADAGGVHTPAGSWNPTTGQFVPVRQLPVYARQHFPESVLGANAADAKTAGTTLFEDDAVRLWTQDDEVVIASIKTKMHAIGMGVLEGLMQGVALAEEKYKGLVIWSNDELFSAGADLQAMLPAFMTGGVGAISEAEHEMQKIMLQLRYANVPVISAMRGLALGGGCELGLYSSKRVAAMESYIGLVEVGVGLVPGGGGLTYIARRAAENAAASTGKDLLPFLTNGFTAAAMAKVGTSALESRKLGYLLDSDVIVAHKDELLYVAINEAKALFDSGYRAPHKRMFPVAGRSGLATIKGTLVNMRDGGFISAYDYFIGSQIAWVVCGGDVDAGSLVDEEYLMALERKAFATLLANPKTQERIMGMMQNGKPVRN
;
A
#
# COMPACT_ATOMS: atom_id res chain seq x y z
N MET A 1 27.39 10.12 13.00
CA MET A 1 26.07 10.13 12.34
C MET A 1 25.34 11.39 12.81
N SER A 2 25.12 12.37 11.93
CA SER A 2 24.14 13.42 12.22
C SER A 2 22.76 12.77 12.20
N ARG A 3 21.94 13.01 13.22
CA ARG A 3 20.55 12.58 13.23
C ARG A 3 19.71 13.75 12.77
N PHE A 4 19.42 13.84 11.47
CA PHE A 4 18.43 14.80 10.99
C PHE A 4 17.07 14.45 11.59
N ASN A 5 16.56 15.34 12.44
CA ASN A 5 15.35 15.12 13.20
C ASN A 5 14.30 16.16 12.77
N VAL A 6 13.36 15.73 11.94
CA VAL A 6 12.26 16.57 11.46
C VAL A 6 11.18 16.63 12.54
N LYS A 7 11.17 17.71 13.32
CA LYS A 7 10.18 17.97 14.37
C LYS A 7 8.95 18.69 13.84
N LYS A 8 9.10 19.45 12.76
CA LYS A 8 7.99 20.20 12.16
C LYS A 8 8.21 20.45 10.67
N VAL A 9 7.14 20.27 9.89
CA VAL A 9 7.14 20.50 8.44
C VAL A 9 6.18 21.65 8.08
N ALA A 10 6.59 22.52 7.16
CA ALA A 10 5.65 23.38 6.44
C ALA A 10 5.36 22.80 5.05
N VAL A 11 4.10 22.76 4.66
CA VAL A 11 3.70 22.43 3.29
C VAL A 11 3.08 23.68 2.67
N LEU A 12 3.66 24.17 1.58
CA LEU A 12 3.26 25.43 0.93
C LEU A 12 2.37 25.12 -0.28
N GLY A 13 1.06 25.28 -0.13
CA GLY A 13 0.04 24.99 -1.14
C GLY A 13 -0.98 23.96 -0.63
N ALA A 14 -2.23 24.37 -0.46
CA ALA A 14 -3.32 23.50 0.01
C ALA A 14 -4.13 22.88 -1.15
N GLY A 15 -3.46 22.68 -2.30
CA GLY A 15 -3.98 21.89 -3.41
C GLY A 15 -4.07 20.39 -3.06
N VAL A 16 -4.45 19.58 -4.06
CA VAL A 16 -4.68 18.13 -3.89
C VAL A 16 -3.46 17.41 -3.31
N MET A 17 -2.25 17.72 -3.79
CA MET A 17 -1.02 17.09 -3.30
C MET A 17 -0.62 17.62 -1.92
N GLY A 18 -0.50 18.94 -1.74
CA GLY A 18 -0.03 19.52 -0.49
C GLY A 18 -0.91 19.18 0.71
N ALA A 19 -2.24 19.20 0.55
CA ALA A 19 -3.15 18.77 1.61
C ALA A 19 -2.98 17.29 1.99
N GLN A 20 -2.74 16.40 1.01
CA GLN A 20 -2.52 14.98 1.27
C GLN A 20 -1.12 14.67 1.81
N ILE A 21 -0.09 15.45 1.44
CA ILE A 21 1.24 15.37 2.06
C ILE A 21 1.12 15.76 3.55
N ALA A 22 0.41 16.85 3.86
CA ALA A 22 0.14 17.24 5.24
C ALA A 22 -0.63 16.16 6.02
N ALA A 23 -1.65 15.55 5.40
CA ALA A 23 -2.35 14.42 6.00
C ALA A 23 -1.42 13.23 6.32
N HIS A 24 -0.51 12.90 5.39
CA HIS A 24 0.43 11.80 5.60
C HIS A 24 1.42 12.08 6.73
N LEU A 25 1.92 13.31 6.83
CA LEU A 25 2.78 13.75 7.94
C LEU A 25 2.08 13.59 9.29
N VAL A 26 0.78 13.92 9.37
CA VAL A 26 -0.02 13.69 10.59
C VAL A 26 -0.13 12.20 10.93
N ASN A 27 -0.37 11.32 9.94
CA ASN A 27 -0.47 9.87 10.17
C ASN A 27 0.78 9.30 10.86
N VAL A 28 1.95 9.87 10.58
CA VAL A 28 3.25 9.45 11.15
C VAL A 28 3.71 10.34 12.31
N LYS A 29 2.79 11.12 12.89
CA LYS A 29 3.01 11.98 14.06
C LYS A 29 4.07 13.06 13.85
N VAL A 30 4.25 13.55 12.62
CA VAL A 30 5.09 14.71 12.32
C VAL A 30 4.21 15.96 12.29
N PRO A 31 4.39 16.91 13.23
CA PRO A 31 3.68 18.18 13.21
C PRO A 31 3.82 18.90 11.87
N VAL A 32 2.71 19.38 11.32
CA VAL A 32 2.67 20.04 10.02
C VAL A 32 1.83 21.31 10.05
N ILE A 33 2.29 22.32 9.31
CA ILE A 33 1.49 23.49 8.97
C ILE A 33 1.28 23.52 7.46
N LEU A 34 0.02 23.59 7.05
CA LEU A 34 -0.39 23.76 5.66
C LEU A 34 -0.66 25.24 5.37
N PHE A 35 0.05 25.79 4.40
CA PHE A 35 -0.10 27.16 3.93
C PHE A 35 -0.87 27.23 2.62
N ASP A 36 -1.63 28.30 2.44
CA ASP A 36 -2.08 28.75 1.12
C ASP A 36 -2.25 30.28 1.09
N LEU A 37 -2.66 30.81 -0.05
CA LEU A 37 -3.11 32.19 -0.20
C LEU A 37 -4.26 32.49 0.77
N PRO A 38 -4.35 33.73 1.27
CA PRO A 38 -5.52 34.14 2.02
C PRO A 38 -6.75 34.07 1.11
N ALA A 39 -7.89 33.67 1.67
CA ALA A 39 -9.16 33.76 0.98
C ALA A 39 -9.47 35.23 0.63
N LYS A 40 -9.92 35.48 -0.61
CA LYS A 40 -10.32 36.83 -1.05
C LYS A 40 -11.53 37.38 -0.30
N GLU A 41 -12.40 36.47 0.16
CA GLU A 41 -13.62 36.77 0.91
C GLU A 41 -13.73 35.82 2.11
N GLY A 42 -14.28 36.32 3.21
CA GLY A 42 -14.46 35.55 4.45
C GLY A 42 -13.19 35.43 5.30
N HIS A 43 -13.10 34.35 6.08
CA HIS A 43 -11.95 34.09 6.95
C HIS A 43 -10.69 33.85 6.11
N LYS A 44 -9.57 34.51 6.42
CA LYS A 44 -8.35 34.46 5.60
C LYS A 44 -7.79 33.05 5.40
N ASN A 45 -7.89 32.15 6.38
CA ASN A 45 -7.50 30.74 6.22
C ASN A 45 -8.52 29.89 5.42
N GLY A 46 -9.58 30.47 4.85
CA GLY A 46 -10.69 29.73 4.25
C GLY A 46 -10.32 28.79 3.09
N ILE A 47 -9.20 29.04 2.38
CA ILE A 47 -8.69 28.12 1.36
C ILE A 47 -8.16 26.84 2.03
N VAL A 48 -7.25 26.99 3.00
CA VAL A 48 -6.67 25.87 3.75
C VAL A 48 -7.75 25.10 4.52
N THR A 49 -8.68 25.80 5.17
CA THR A 49 -9.78 25.15 5.91
C THR A 49 -10.60 24.24 5.00
N ARG A 50 -10.97 24.71 3.80
CA ARG A 50 -11.69 23.88 2.82
C ARG A 50 -10.88 22.68 2.33
N ALA A 51 -9.57 22.84 2.14
CA ALA A 51 -8.69 21.74 1.75
C ALA A 51 -8.62 20.66 2.84
N VAL A 52 -8.41 21.06 4.11
CA VAL A 52 -8.35 20.15 5.26
C VAL A 52 -9.68 19.42 5.47
N ASP A 53 -10.81 20.12 5.36
CA ASP A 53 -12.13 19.48 5.43
C ASP A 53 -12.42 18.55 4.24
N GLY A 54 -11.86 18.88 3.07
CA GLY A 54 -11.95 18.05 1.87
C GLY A 54 -11.31 16.68 2.04
N LEU A 55 -10.20 16.58 2.80
CA LEU A 55 -9.49 15.32 3.04
C LEU A 55 -10.39 14.21 3.58
N LYS A 56 -11.34 14.55 4.45
CA LYS A 56 -12.28 13.61 5.10
C LYS A 56 -13.19 12.88 4.11
N LYS A 57 -13.33 13.41 2.88
CA LYS A 57 -14.24 12.90 1.84
C LYS A 57 -13.51 12.12 0.75
N LEU A 58 -12.18 12.16 0.71
CA LEU A 58 -11.39 11.50 -0.33
C LEU A 58 -11.36 9.99 -0.14
N LYS A 59 -11.32 9.27 -1.27
CA LYS A 59 -11.17 7.81 -1.35
C LYS A 59 -10.12 7.47 -2.42
N PRO A 60 -9.07 6.69 -2.11
CA PRO A 60 -8.75 6.14 -0.79
C PRO A 60 -8.40 7.25 0.25
N SER A 61 -8.46 6.93 1.54
CA SER A 61 -8.41 7.96 2.61
C SER A 61 -6.99 8.46 2.84
N PRO A 62 -6.69 9.77 2.69
CA PRO A 62 -5.36 10.29 2.95
C PRO A 62 -5.00 10.27 4.45
N LEU A 63 -6.01 10.29 5.32
CA LEU A 63 -5.86 10.19 6.77
C LEU A 63 -6.14 8.77 7.25
N GLY A 64 -5.35 8.27 8.19
CA GLY A 64 -5.61 7.03 8.91
C GLY A 64 -6.90 7.11 9.72
N VAL A 65 -7.13 8.27 10.36
CA VAL A 65 -8.37 8.59 11.07
C VAL A 65 -8.83 10.00 10.72
N ALA A 66 -10.11 10.19 10.40
CA ALA A 66 -10.61 11.45 9.86
C ALA A 66 -10.52 12.64 10.84
N GLU A 67 -10.58 12.37 12.15
CA GLU A 67 -10.48 13.39 13.19
C GLU A 67 -9.10 14.06 13.25
N ASP A 68 -8.05 13.33 12.85
CA ASP A 68 -6.67 13.82 12.86
C ASP A 68 -6.44 14.95 11.84
N ALA A 69 -7.41 15.22 10.94
CA ALA A 69 -7.42 16.43 10.12
C ALA A 69 -7.26 17.71 10.96
N ALA A 70 -7.76 17.71 12.20
CA ALA A 70 -7.64 18.84 13.13
C ALA A 70 -6.20 19.11 13.59
N LEU A 71 -5.30 18.14 13.43
CA LEU A 71 -3.87 18.27 13.76
C LEU A 71 -3.07 18.98 12.67
N ILE A 72 -3.66 19.21 11.49
CA ILE A 72 -3.03 20.01 10.43
C ILE A 72 -3.16 21.47 10.81
N GLY A 73 -2.03 22.10 11.16
CA GLY A 73 -1.96 23.54 11.39
C GLY A 73 -2.35 24.28 10.11
N GLN A 74 -3.23 25.28 10.22
CA GLN A 74 -3.74 26.03 9.06
C GLN A 74 -3.15 27.43 9.02
N ALA A 75 -2.49 27.80 7.93
CA ALA A 75 -1.77 29.07 7.83
C ALA A 75 -1.98 29.74 6.46
N ASN A 76 -1.65 31.03 6.40
CA ASN A 76 -1.71 31.80 5.16
C ASN A 76 -0.47 32.68 4.99
N TYR A 77 -0.16 33.03 3.74
CA TYR A 77 1.05 33.80 3.39
C TYR A 77 1.01 35.29 3.77
N GLU A 78 -0.06 35.82 4.35
CA GLU A 78 -0.11 37.20 4.86
C GLU A 78 0.21 37.27 6.36
N GLU A 79 -0.36 36.36 7.15
CA GLU A 79 -0.38 36.50 8.61
C GLU A 79 0.58 35.55 9.32
N HIS A 80 0.98 34.45 8.67
CA HIS A 80 1.57 33.31 9.36
C HIS A 80 2.98 32.93 8.89
N MET A 81 3.61 33.74 8.03
CA MET A 81 4.94 33.48 7.46
C MET A 81 6.02 33.25 8.54
N ALA A 82 5.94 33.96 9.66
CA ALA A 82 6.87 33.79 10.79
C ALA A 82 6.90 32.36 11.36
N GLN A 83 5.84 31.57 11.16
CA GLN A 83 5.81 30.18 11.63
C GLN A 83 6.79 29.26 10.87
N LEU A 84 7.26 29.66 9.68
CA LEU A 84 8.27 28.93 8.90
C LEU A 84 9.63 28.83 9.61
N LEU A 85 9.95 29.79 10.48
CA LEU A 85 11.20 29.81 11.27
C LEU A 85 11.31 28.63 12.24
N GLY A 86 10.19 27.98 12.57
CA GLY A 86 10.14 26.82 13.45
C GLY A 86 10.07 25.48 12.73
N CYS A 87 10.23 25.43 11.41
CA CYS A 87 10.15 24.21 10.61
C CYS A 87 11.55 23.71 10.23
N ASP A 88 11.76 22.39 10.29
CA ASP A 88 13.01 21.73 9.88
C ASP A 88 12.99 21.34 8.40
N LEU A 89 11.80 21.22 7.81
CA LEU A 89 11.58 20.91 6.39
C LEU A 89 10.43 21.77 5.85
N ILE A 90 10.63 22.37 4.69
CA ILE A 90 9.64 23.15 3.96
C ILE A 90 9.42 22.49 2.60
N ILE A 91 8.19 22.05 2.32
CA ILE A 91 7.82 21.39 1.07
C ILE A 91 6.91 22.32 0.27
N GLU A 92 7.39 22.83 -0.84
CA GLU A 92 6.62 23.61 -1.79
C GLU A 92 5.77 22.68 -2.68
N ALA A 93 4.45 22.91 -2.71
CA ALA A 93 3.47 22.13 -3.47
C ALA A 93 2.34 23.03 -4.05
N ILE A 94 2.69 24.25 -4.48
CA ILE A 94 1.79 25.16 -5.21
C ILE A 94 1.69 24.75 -6.69
N ALA A 95 0.82 25.43 -7.44
CA ALA A 95 0.56 25.15 -8.84
C ALA A 95 1.84 25.12 -9.70
N GLU A 96 1.81 24.30 -10.75
CA GLU A 96 2.97 23.97 -11.59
C GLU A 96 3.33 25.11 -12.57
N ARG A 97 3.76 26.24 -12.00
CA ARG A 97 4.20 27.43 -12.73
C ARG A 97 5.51 27.95 -12.18
N MET A 98 6.51 28.07 -13.06
CA MET A 98 7.86 28.53 -12.69
C MET A 98 7.82 29.90 -12.01
N ASP A 99 7.15 30.88 -12.61
CA ASP A 99 7.09 32.25 -12.08
C ASP A 99 6.44 32.31 -10.69
N TRP A 100 5.35 31.57 -10.47
CA TRP A 100 4.68 31.54 -9.17
C TRP A 100 5.54 30.89 -8.08
N LYS A 101 6.28 29.83 -8.40
CA LYS A 101 7.21 29.18 -7.46
C LYS A 101 8.39 30.09 -7.13
N LEU A 102 8.98 30.74 -8.13
CA LEU A 102 10.07 31.71 -7.91
C LEU A 102 9.61 32.88 -7.02
N ASP A 103 8.41 33.41 -7.25
CA ASP A 103 7.86 34.50 -6.42
C ASP A 103 7.55 34.05 -5.00
N LEU A 104 7.06 32.82 -4.80
CA LEU A 104 6.91 32.24 -3.47
C LEU A 104 8.25 32.15 -2.74
N TYR A 105 9.31 31.67 -3.40
CA TYR A 105 10.64 31.57 -2.79
C TYR A 105 11.17 32.93 -2.35
N LYS A 106 11.08 33.97 -3.20
CA LYS A 106 11.44 35.34 -2.82
C LYS A 106 10.68 35.80 -1.57
N LYS A 107 9.39 35.45 -1.49
CA LYS A 107 8.51 35.85 -0.39
C LYS A 107 8.88 35.17 0.93
N ILE A 108 9.28 33.89 0.91
CA ILE A 108 9.53 33.10 2.13
C ILE A 108 10.98 33.17 2.62
N VAL A 109 11.95 33.60 1.81
CA VAL A 109 13.40 33.53 2.12
C VAL A 109 13.76 34.08 3.50
N SER A 110 13.22 35.23 3.92
CA SER A 110 13.51 35.83 5.23
C SER A 110 12.90 35.08 6.42
N PHE A 111 12.07 34.08 6.17
CA PHE A 111 11.39 33.26 7.16
C PHE A 111 11.87 31.81 7.17
N ILE A 112 12.81 31.44 6.29
CA ILE A 112 13.42 30.11 6.27
C ILE A 112 14.45 30.01 7.40
N ALA A 113 14.32 28.99 8.25
CA ALA A 113 15.29 28.80 9.33
C ALA A 113 16.68 28.42 8.80
N PRO A 114 17.79 28.84 9.46
CA PRO A 114 19.16 28.54 9.01
C PRO A 114 19.50 27.04 8.93
N HIS A 115 18.69 26.17 9.54
CA HIS A 115 18.85 24.71 9.53
C HIS A 115 17.82 23.98 8.66
N ALA A 116 16.73 24.65 8.23
CA ALA A 116 15.64 24.02 7.47
C ALA A 116 16.06 23.56 6.07
N ILE A 117 15.70 22.34 5.70
CA ILE A 117 15.74 21.89 4.30
C ILE A 117 14.55 22.52 3.55
N VAL A 118 14.79 23.04 2.36
CA VAL A 118 13.72 23.57 1.49
C VAL A 118 13.61 22.66 0.28
N ALA A 119 12.42 22.16 -0.03
CA ALA A 119 12.25 21.22 -1.11
C ALA A 119 11.00 21.50 -1.93
N SER A 120 11.04 21.17 -3.23
CA SER A 120 9.89 21.33 -4.14
C SER A 120 9.30 19.98 -4.53
N ASN A 121 7.97 19.86 -4.42
CA ASN A 121 7.16 18.76 -4.94
C ASN A 121 6.71 19.00 -6.40
N THR A 122 7.44 19.82 -7.16
CA THR A 122 7.22 19.94 -8.61
C THR A 122 7.29 18.56 -9.29
N SER A 123 6.50 18.38 -10.34
CA SER A 123 6.34 17.13 -11.09
C SER A 123 7.21 17.05 -12.35
N GLY A 124 7.79 18.18 -12.75
CA GLY A 124 8.67 18.23 -13.92
C GLY A 124 9.41 19.54 -14.19
N LEU A 125 9.20 20.62 -13.41
CA LEU A 125 10.02 21.83 -13.52
C LEU A 125 11.45 21.61 -12.97
N SER A 126 12.44 22.24 -13.60
CA SER A 126 13.84 22.14 -13.18
C SER A 126 14.06 22.68 -11.77
N ILE A 127 14.61 21.84 -10.90
CA ILE A 127 15.00 22.18 -9.53
C ILE A 127 16.17 23.16 -9.54
N THR A 128 17.12 22.99 -10.45
CA THR A 128 18.26 23.89 -10.62
C THR A 128 17.78 25.31 -10.92
N LYS A 129 16.86 25.48 -11.87
CA LYS A 129 16.27 26.80 -12.17
C LYS A 129 15.50 27.39 -11.00
N LEU A 130 14.74 26.58 -10.27
CA LEU A 130 14.03 27.03 -9.06
C LEU A 130 14.99 27.52 -7.98
N SER A 131 16.20 26.95 -7.90
CA SER A 131 17.20 27.31 -6.89
C SER A 131 17.89 28.65 -7.16
N GLU A 132 17.86 29.17 -8.39
CA GLU A 132 18.61 30.37 -8.78
C GLU A 132 18.18 31.63 -8.02
N VAL A 133 16.91 31.69 -7.61
CA VAL A 133 16.34 32.82 -6.86
C VAL A 133 16.65 32.76 -5.36
N LEU A 134 17.12 31.61 -4.86
CA LEU A 134 17.44 31.43 -3.45
C LEU A 134 18.83 32.02 -3.14
N PRO A 135 19.04 32.57 -1.92
CA PRO A 135 20.36 32.96 -1.44
C PRO A 135 21.36 31.79 -1.37
N GLU A 136 22.66 32.10 -1.48
CA GLU A 136 23.75 31.10 -1.47
C GLU A 136 23.78 30.25 -0.19
N GLU A 137 23.30 30.77 0.94
CA GLU A 137 23.19 30.05 2.21
C GLU A 137 22.05 29.01 2.25
N ILE A 138 21.07 29.11 1.35
CA ILE A 138 19.94 28.17 1.25
C ILE A 138 20.15 27.15 0.13
N LYS A 139 20.76 27.55 -1.00
CA LYS A 139 21.00 26.67 -2.16
C LYS A 139 21.58 25.28 -1.80
N PRO A 140 22.57 25.15 -0.88
CA PRO A 140 23.12 23.85 -0.49
C PRO A 140 22.13 22.91 0.19
N ARG A 141 21.01 23.45 0.69
CA ARG A 141 19.94 22.75 1.42
C ARG A 141 18.61 22.79 0.67
N PHE A 142 18.66 23.08 -0.64
CA PHE A 142 17.52 23.07 -1.55
C PHE A 142 17.54 21.83 -2.45
N CYS A 143 16.40 21.17 -2.64
CA CYS A 143 16.27 20.00 -3.53
C CYS A 143 14.84 19.80 -4.06
N GLY A 144 14.63 18.83 -4.93
CA GLY A 144 13.31 18.29 -5.25
C GLY A 144 12.94 17.16 -4.29
N ILE A 145 11.66 17.06 -3.94
CA ILE A 145 11.03 15.96 -3.21
C ILE A 145 9.68 15.65 -3.87
N HIS A 146 9.69 14.81 -4.89
CA HIS A 146 8.52 14.55 -5.72
C HIS A 146 7.76 13.31 -5.21
N PHE A 147 6.62 13.57 -4.58
CA PHE A 147 5.64 12.57 -4.15
C PHE A 147 4.66 12.21 -5.27
N PHE A 148 4.16 10.98 -5.23
CA PHE A 148 3.17 10.47 -6.18
C PHE A 148 1.78 10.41 -5.54
N ASN A 149 0.74 10.74 -6.32
CA ASN A 149 -0.63 10.76 -5.84
C ASN A 149 -1.25 9.35 -5.83
N PRO A 150 -1.86 8.88 -4.72
CA PRO A 150 -1.97 9.53 -3.41
C PRO A 150 -0.72 9.35 -2.51
N PRO A 151 -0.20 10.41 -1.86
CA PRO A 151 1.06 10.38 -1.10
C PRO A 151 1.12 9.34 0.01
N ARG A 152 0.01 8.99 0.64
CA ARG A 152 -0.02 7.94 1.67
C ARG A 152 0.27 6.55 1.07
N TYR A 153 -0.33 6.24 -0.08
CA TYR A 153 -0.38 4.89 -0.65
C TYR A 153 0.71 4.62 -1.69
N MET A 154 1.13 5.64 -2.43
CA MET A 154 2.20 5.48 -3.43
C MET A 154 3.55 5.35 -2.72
N PRO A 155 4.33 4.27 -2.96
CA PRO A 155 5.61 4.09 -2.27
C PRO A 155 6.70 5.05 -2.73
N LEU A 156 6.66 5.52 -3.99
CA LEU A 156 7.75 6.28 -4.59
C LEU A 156 7.84 7.72 -4.07
N VAL A 157 9.07 8.15 -3.78
CA VAL A 157 9.50 9.55 -3.77
C VAL A 157 10.76 9.67 -4.63
N GLU A 158 10.78 10.64 -5.55
CA GLU A 158 12.01 11.02 -6.25
C GLU A 158 12.67 12.18 -5.49
N LEU A 159 13.96 12.06 -5.19
CA LEU A 159 14.81 13.15 -4.70
C LEU A 159 15.69 13.67 -5.83
N ILE A 160 15.73 14.99 -6.00
CA ILE A 160 16.44 15.63 -7.11
C ILE A 160 17.39 16.68 -6.52
N ASN A 161 18.70 16.52 -6.72
CA ASN A 161 19.65 17.54 -6.31
C ASN A 161 19.82 18.63 -7.37
N THR A 162 20.20 19.81 -6.91
CA THR A 162 20.88 20.81 -7.73
C THR A 162 22.38 20.53 -7.75
N PRO A 163 23.16 21.18 -8.61
CA PRO A 163 24.62 21.15 -8.53
C PRO A 163 25.20 21.63 -7.19
N THR A 164 24.44 22.44 -6.44
CA THR A 164 24.87 23.00 -5.15
C THR A 164 24.41 22.22 -3.93
N THR A 165 23.40 21.35 -4.09
CA THR A 165 22.82 20.60 -2.97
C THR A 165 23.89 19.70 -2.35
N GLN A 166 24.08 19.80 -1.04
CA GLN A 166 25.04 18.96 -0.34
C GLN A 166 24.56 17.50 -0.32
N PRO A 167 25.43 16.51 -0.58
CA PRO A 167 25.06 15.10 -0.54
C PRO A 167 24.40 14.66 0.77
N GLN A 168 24.90 15.17 1.91
CA GLN A 168 24.34 14.86 3.23
C GLN A 168 22.86 15.27 3.37
N ILE A 169 22.43 16.35 2.70
CA ILE A 169 21.03 16.79 2.74
C ILE A 169 20.12 15.76 2.07
N LEU A 170 20.57 15.14 0.99
CA LEU A 170 19.82 14.05 0.36
C LEU A 170 19.82 12.79 1.22
N ASP A 171 20.96 12.43 1.83
CA ASP A 171 21.06 11.27 2.72
C ASP A 171 20.13 11.41 3.95
N ASP A 172 20.12 12.60 4.56
CA ASP A 172 19.28 12.95 5.70
C ASP A 172 17.79 12.93 5.34
N LEU A 173 17.43 13.55 4.21
CA LEU A 173 16.04 13.60 3.74
C LEU A 173 15.55 12.21 3.34
N GLU A 174 16.39 11.41 2.70
CA GLU A 174 16.08 10.04 2.33
C GLU A 174 15.85 9.15 3.55
N ALA A 175 16.70 9.24 4.57
CA ALA A 175 16.50 8.48 5.81
C ALA A 175 15.16 8.83 6.47
N PHE A 176 14.78 10.11 6.49
CA PHE A 176 13.49 10.56 6.98
C PHE A 176 12.32 10.03 6.12
N VAL A 177 12.40 10.20 4.80
CA VAL A 177 11.36 9.77 3.86
C VAL A 177 11.16 8.24 3.90
N THR A 178 12.24 7.47 4.03
CA THR A 178 12.17 6.01 4.11
C THR A 178 11.55 5.52 5.41
N SER A 179 12.18 5.75 6.57
CA SER A 179 11.68 5.17 7.83
C SER A 179 10.45 5.88 8.40
N VAL A 180 10.38 7.22 8.27
CA VAL A 180 9.30 7.99 8.90
C VAL A 180 8.09 8.07 7.99
N LEU A 181 8.26 8.36 6.69
CA LEU A 181 7.14 8.44 5.76
C LEU A 181 6.79 7.09 5.11
N GLY A 182 7.61 6.05 5.27
CA GLY A 182 7.35 4.73 4.73
C GLY A 182 7.48 4.65 3.21
N LYS A 183 8.45 5.37 2.62
CA LYS A 183 8.63 5.50 1.17
C LYS A 183 9.89 4.84 0.63
N GLY A 184 9.79 4.32 -0.59
CA GLY A 184 10.93 3.97 -1.42
C GLY A 184 11.47 5.21 -2.11
N VAL A 185 12.79 5.40 -2.07
CA VAL A 185 13.44 6.60 -2.60
C VAL A 185 14.33 6.28 -3.78
N VAL A 186 14.12 7.03 -4.87
CA VAL A 186 15.01 7.09 -6.03
C VAL A 186 15.66 8.47 -6.08
N ARG A 187 16.94 8.54 -6.48
CA ARG A 187 17.60 9.81 -6.78
C ARG A 187 17.56 10.04 -8.29
N ALA A 188 16.84 11.08 -8.71
CA ALA A 188 16.65 11.40 -10.11
C ALA A 188 17.52 12.59 -10.52
N LYS A 189 17.91 12.62 -11.79
CA LYS A 189 18.58 13.78 -12.39
C LYS A 189 17.58 14.90 -12.59
N ASP A 190 18.05 16.14 -12.57
CA ASP A 190 17.24 17.34 -12.84
C ASP A 190 16.99 17.49 -14.35
N THR A 191 16.20 16.58 -14.90
CA THR A 191 15.73 16.61 -16.30
C THR A 191 14.22 16.80 -16.35
N PRO A 192 13.66 17.31 -17.46
CA PRO A 192 12.21 17.46 -17.58
C PRO A 192 11.47 16.17 -17.24
N ASN A 193 10.53 16.27 -16.29
CA ASN A 193 9.72 15.15 -15.75
C ASN A 193 10.51 14.03 -15.05
N PHE A 194 11.74 14.29 -14.62
CA PHE A 194 12.59 13.39 -13.83
C PHE A 194 12.69 11.98 -14.45
N ILE A 195 12.47 10.91 -13.69
CA ILE A 195 12.51 9.52 -14.19
C ILE A 195 11.09 9.01 -14.42
N ALA A 196 10.27 8.99 -13.37
CA ALA A 196 9.01 8.26 -13.41
C ALA A 196 8.02 8.89 -14.40
N ASN A 197 7.80 10.21 -14.32
CA ASN A 197 6.89 10.89 -15.24
C ASN A 197 7.44 10.87 -16.67
N ARG A 198 8.77 11.00 -16.85
CA ARG A 198 9.43 10.90 -18.15
C ARG A 198 9.13 9.58 -18.84
N VAL A 199 9.43 8.45 -18.19
CA VAL A 199 9.24 7.11 -18.77
C VAL A 199 7.77 6.73 -18.82
N GLY A 200 7.01 6.98 -17.75
CA GLY A 200 5.62 6.59 -17.64
C GLY A 200 4.71 7.31 -18.62
N VAL A 201 4.82 8.65 -18.74
CA VAL A 201 3.98 9.42 -19.67
C VAL A 201 4.38 9.17 -21.12
N ALA A 202 5.68 9.04 -21.43
CA ALA A 202 6.12 8.62 -22.76
C ALA A 202 5.54 7.24 -23.12
N GLY A 203 5.52 6.29 -22.18
CA GLY A 203 4.90 4.98 -22.36
C GLY A 203 3.38 5.04 -22.57
N MET A 204 2.67 5.94 -21.88
CA MET A 204 1.23 6.15 -22.09
C MET A 204 0.94 6.76 -23.46
N LEU A 205 1.72 7.76 -23.90
CA LEU A 205 1.60 8.35 -25.23
C LEU A 205 1.91 7.35 -26.33
N ALA A 206 2.98 6.56 -26.17
CA ALA A 206 3.30 5.46 -27.09
C ALA A 206 2.13 4.46 -27.15
N THR A 207 1.52 4.13 -26.01
CA THR A 207 0.35 3.26 -25.97
C THR A 207 -0.82 3.86 -26.75
N MET A 208 -1.16 5.14 -26.53
CA MET A 208 -2.22 5.81 -27.27
C MET A 208 -1.95 5.81 -28.78
N LYS A 209 -0.69 6.01 -29.19
CA LYS A 209 -0.31 5.97 -30.60
C LYS A 209 -0.46 4.57 -31.21
N GLU A 210 -0.04 3.54 -30.50
CA GLU A 210 -0.20 2.16 -31.00
C GLU A 210 -1.67 1.72 -31.01
N VAL A 211 -2.51 2.23 -30.12
CA VAL A 211 -3.98 2.02 -30.21
C VAL A 211 -4.53 2.57 -31.53
N GLU A 212 -4.08 3.75 -31.97
CA GLU A 212 -4.46 4.30 -33.28
C GLU A 212 -3.95 3.41 -34.43
N ASN A 213 -2.70 2.98 -34.38
CA ASN A 213 -2.07 2.17 -35.43
C ASN A 213 -2.78 0.82 -35.63
N TYR A 214 -3.24 0.20 -34.54
CA TYR A 214 -3.86 -1.12 -34.56
C TYR A 214 -5.39 -1.11 -34.46
N GLY A 215 -6.01 0.06 -34.31
CA GLY A 215 -7.48 0.24 -34.31
C GLY A 215 -8.20 -0.45 -33.13
N LEU A 216 -7.57 -0.49 -31.96
CA LEU A 216 -8.13 -1.16 -30.78
C LEU A 216 -9.08 -0.25 -29.99
N THR A 217 -10.02 -0.87 -29.26
CA THR A 217 -10.93 -0.19 -28.35
C THR A 217 -10.31 -0.04 -26.96
N TYR A 218 -10.66 1.04 -26.24
CA TYR A 218 -10.03 1.38 -24.97
C TYR A 218 -10.27 0.35 -23.85
N ASP A 219 -11.43 -0.33 -23.85
CA ASP A 219 -11.74 -1.41 -22.92
C ASP A 219 -10.96 -2.70 -23.21
N VAL A 220 -10.74 -3.06 -24.48
CA VAL A 220 -9.84 -4.18 -24.84
C VAL A 220 -8.42 -3.87 -24.40
N VAL A 221 -7.95 -2.64 -24.62
CA VAL A 221 -6.61 -2.22 -24.22
C VAL A 221 -6.45 -2.26 -22.70
N ASP A 222 -7.44 -1.80 -21.93
CA ASP A 222 -7.38 -1.87 -20.46
C ASP A 222 -7.43 -3.31 -19.94
N ASP A 223 -8.19 -4.19 -20.59
CA ASP A 223 -8.24 -5.61 -20.26
C ASP A 223 -6.89 -6.30 -20.53
N LEU A 224 -6.21 -5.95 -21.63
CA LEU A 224 -4.86 -6.42 -21.98
C LEU A 224 -3.77 -5.85 -21.06
N THR A 225 -3.75 -4.52 -20.88
CA THR A 225 -2.66 -3.79 -20.24
C THR A 225 -2.78 -3.71 -18.73
N GLY A 226 -3.91 -4.11 -18.13
CA GLY A 226 -4.09 -4.18 -16.68
C GLY A 226 -3.39 -5.39 -16.04
N LYS A 227 -4.13 -6.12 -15.19
CA LYS A 227 -3.56 -7.26 -14.43
C LYS A 227 -2.90 -8.32 -15.32
N LYS A 228 -3.39 -8.53 -16.55
CA LYS A 228 -2.85 -9.53 -17.48
C LYS A 228 -1.40 -9.25 -17.89
N LEU A 229 -1.05 -7.97 -18.06
CA LEU A 229 0.32 -7.52 -18.35
C LEU A 229 1.11 -7.20 -17.07
N GLY A 230 0.52 -7.39 -15.88
CA GLY A 230 1.16 -7.07 -14.61
C GLY A 230 1.15 -5.58 -14.27
N ARG A 231 0.16 -4.81 -14.71
CA ARG A 231 -0.06 -3.42 -14.26
C ARG A 231 -1.30 -3.34 -13.34
N ALA A 232 -1.58 -2.14 -12.83
CA ALA A 232 -2.77 -1.85 -12.06
C ALA A 232 -4.05 -2.35 -12.75
N SER A 233 -5.05 -2.76 -11.96
CA SER A 233 -6.31 -3.32 -12.50
C SER A 233 -7.13 -2.34 -13.33
N SER A 234 -6.82 -1.05 -13.24
CA SER A 234 -7.38 0.02 -14.06
C SER A 234 -6.76 0.08 -15.46
N GLY A 235 -5.80 -0.76 -15.84
CA GLY A 235 -5.22 -0.74 -17.17
C GLY A 235 -4.54 0.60 -17.49
N THR A 236 -4.68 1.09 -18.72
CA THR A 236 -4.04 2.31 -19.20
C THR A 236 -4.99 3.51 -19.16
N PHE A 237 -6.15 3.40 -19.80
CA PHE A 237 -7.09 4.50 -20.01
C PHE A 237 -7.91 4.82 -18.76
N ARG A 238 -8.38 3.80 -18.03
CA ARG A 238 -9.04 4.05 -16.75
C ARG A 238 -8.04 4.57 -15.70
N THR A 239 -6.75 4.22 -15.79
CA THR A 239 -5.71 4.88 -14.98
C THR A 239 -5.57 6.36 -15.35
N ALA A 240 -5.58 6.71 -16.64
CA ALA A 240 -5.59 8.11 -17.08
C ALA A 240 -6.82 8.87 -16.54
N ASP A 241 -8.00 8.25 -16.52
CA ASP A 241 -9.21 8.84 -15.93
C ASP A 241 -9.09 9.04 -14.40
N VAL A 242 -8.39 8.15 -13.70
CA VAL A 242 -8.14 8.27 -12.25
C VAL A 242 -7.16 9.41 -11.96
N VAL A 243 -6.08 9.52 -12.74
CA VAL A 243 -5.10 10.61 -12.63
C VAL A 243 -5.73 11.96 -12.97
N GLY A 244 -6.57 11.99 -14.00
CA GLY A 244 -7.18 13.20 -14.56
C GLY A 244 -6.51 13.59 -15.87
N LEU A 245 -7.32 13.76 -16.91
CA LEU A 245 -6.83 13.97 -18.28
C LEU A 245 -6.17 15.33 -18.48
N ASP A 246 -6.57 16.34 -17.72
CA ASP A 246 -5.93 17.66 -17.70
C ASP A 246 -4.55 17.62 -17.02
N THR A 247 -4.40 16.83 -15.96
CA THR A 247 -3.10 16.62 -15.30
C THR A 247 -2.14 15.93 -16.26
N MET A 248 -2.60 14.90 -16.96
CA MET A 248 -1.83 14.26 -18.03
C MET A 248 -1.44 15.28 -19.11
N ALA A 249 -2.36 16.12 -19.56
CA ALA A 249 -2.09 17.17 -20.55
C ALA A 249 -1.03 18.18 -20.08
N HIS A 250 -1.00 18.54 -18.80
CA HIS A 250 0.05 19.41 -18.24
C HIS A 250 1.44 18.77 -18.29
N VAL A 251 1.55 17.47 -17.97
CA VAL A 251 2.83 16.74 -18.04
C VAL A 251 3.30 16.60 -19.49
N ILE A 252 2.38 16.31 -20.42
CA ILE A 252 2.66 16.28 -21.86
C ILE A 252 3.15 17.64 -22.35
N LYS A 253 2.47 18.73 -21.94
CA LYS A 253 2.86 20.08 -22.31
C LYS A 253 4.26 20.43 -21.79
N THR A 254 4.62 19.98 -20.60
CA THR A 254 5.98 20.17 -20.08
C THR A 254 7.02 19.49 -20.97
N LEU A 255 6.76 18.28 -21.47
CA LEU A 255 7.64 17.63 -22.46
C LEU A 255 7.75 18.46 -23.75
N GLN A 256 6.62 18.94 -24.27
CA GLN A 256 6.57 19.74 -25.50
C GLN A 256 7.32 21.08 -25.36
N ASP A 257 7.20 21.75 -24.21
CA ASP A 257 7.77 23.08 -23.98
C ASP A 257 9.27 23.02 -23.63
N THR A 258 9.77 21.88 -23.15
CA THR A 258 11.14 21.75 -22.62
C THR A 258 12.06 20.82 -23.40
N LEU A 259 11.51 20.04 -24.33
CA LEU A 259 12.25 19.13 -25.20
C LEU A 259 12.07 19.53 -26.67
N SER A 260 12.88 18.92 -27.52
CA SER A 260 12.87 19.10 -28.96
C SER A 260 13.39 17.84 -29.63
N ALA A 261 13.19 17.69 -30.94
CA ALA A 261 13.75 16.56 -31.69
C ALA A 261 15.29 16.47 -31.61
N GLN A 262 15.98 17.55 -31.25
CA GLN A 262 17.43 17.57 -31.04
C GLN A 262 17.84 17.09 -29.65
N THR A 263 16.99 17.27 -28.64
CA THR A 263 17.26 16.89 -27.24
C THR A 263 16.60 15.58 -26.84
N ASP A 264 15.56 15.16 -27.56
CA ASP A 264 14.86 13.90 -27.37
C ASP A 264 14.39 13.37 -28.74
N PRO A 265 14.93 12.24 -29.24
CA PRO A 265 14.56 11.72 -30.55
C PRO A 265 13.14 11.14 -30.60
N PHE A 266 12.46 10.95 -29.45
CA PHE A 266 11.06 10.57 -29.37
C PHE A 266 10.11 11.77 -29.36
N TYR A 267 10.63 13.00 -29.40
CA TYR A 267 9.83 14.22 -29.40
C TYR A 267 8.61 14.22 -30.36
N PRO A 268 8.69 13.67 -31.60
CA PRO A 268 7.52 13.57 -32.47
C PRO A 268 6.35 12.76 -31.89
N SER A 269 6.63 11.84 -30.96
CA SER A 269 5.64 11.03 -30.24
C SER A 269 4.99 11.77 -29.06
N PHE A 270 5.45 12.98 -28.73
CA PHE A 270 4.89 13.79 -27.64
C PHE A 270 3.72 14.67 -28.05
N ALA A 271 3.27 14.60 -29.30
CA ALA A 271 2.05 15.27 -29.74
C ALA A 271 0.84 14.81 -28.91
N THR A 272 -0.02 15.76 -28.53
CA THR A 272 -1.26 15.46 -27.79
C THR A 272 -2.18 14.63 -28.68
N PRO A 273 -2.57 13.39 -28.28
CA PRO A 273 -3.43 12.54 -29.11
C PRO A 273 -4.82 13.17 -29.32
N GLU A 274 -5.41 12.96 -30.50
CA GLU A 274 -6.67 13.60 -30.88
C GLU A 274 -7.83 13.22 -29.94
N VAL A 275 -7.83 11.98 -29.44
CA VAL A 275 -8.80 11.55 -28.41
C VAL A 275 -8.68 12.35 -27.12
N LEU A 276 -7.46 12.59 -26.67
CA LEU A 276 -7.22 13.33 -25.43
C LEU A 276 -7.65 14.78 -25.61
N LYS A 277 -7.29 15.40 -26.73
CA LYS A 277 -7.72 16.75 -27.09
C LYS A 277 -9.24 16.87 -27.11
N THR A 278 -9.93 15.94 -27.78
CA THR A 278 -11.40 15.94 -27.86
C THR A 278 -12.04 15.82 -26.47
N LEU A 279 -11.55 14.91 -25.61
CA LEU A 279 -12.08 14.75 -24.25
C LEU A 279 -11.89 16.00 -23.39
N LEU A 280 -10.74 16.69 -23.52
CA LEU A 280 -10.47 17.96 -22.84
C LEU A 280 -11.43 19.06 -23.29
N GLU A 281 -11.65 19.21 -24.60
CA GLU A 281 -12.58 20.19 -25.17
C GLU A 281 -14.04 19.94 -24.71
N MET A 282 -14.41 18.67 -24.50
CA MET A 282 -15.72 18.28 -23.96
C MET A 282 -15.85 18.47 -22.44
N GLY A 283 -14.77 18.82 -21.73
CA GLY A 283 -14.75 18.89 -20.27
C GLY A 283 -14.83 17.52 -19.59
N ASN A 284 -14.55 16.43 -20.31
CA ASN A 284 -14.53 15.06 -19.80
C ASN A 284 -13.14 14.74 -19.24
N LEU A 285 -12.86 15.20 -18.02
CA LEU A 285 -11.54 15.15 -17.39
C LEU A 285 -11.25 13.88 -16.58
N GLY A 286 -12.03 12.81 -16.76
CA GLY A 286 -11.89 11.55 -16.05
C GLY A 286 -12.83 11.42 -14.84
N GLN A 287 -12.38 10.71 -13.80
CA GLN A 287 -13.18 10.33 -12.64
C GLN A 287 -13.74 11.56 -11.89
N LYS A 288 -12.97 12.66 -11.83
CA LYS A 288 -13.38 13.89 -11.14
C LYS A 288 -14.58 14.61 -11.77
N THR A 289 -14.77 14.46 -13.08
CA THR A 289 -15.94 14.95 -13.83
C THR A 289 -16.94 13.83 -14.14
N LYS A 290 -16.71 12.62 -13.59
CA LYS A 290 -17.50 11.40 -13.82
C LYS A 290 -17.55 10.93 -15.29
N ALA A 291 -16.67 11.46 -16.13
CA ALA A 291 -16.59 11.17 -17.56
C ALA A 291 -15.17 11.47 -18.08
N GLY A 292 -14.58 10.49 -18.77
CA GLY A 292 -13.29 10.57 -19.46
C GLY A 292 -13.25 9.53 -20.59
N PHE A 293 -12.22 8.69 -20.67
CA PHE A 293 -12.26 7.50 -21.53
C PHE A 293 -13.41 6.57 -21.18
N PHE A 294 -13.80 6.54 -19.91
CA PHE A 294 -14.96 5.81 -19.41
C PHE A 294 -15.96 6.74 -18.71
N LYS A 295 -17.22 6.33 -18.73
CA LYS A 295 -18.31 6.97 -18.01
C LYS A 295 -19.20 5.90 -17.40
N LYS A 296 -19.60 6.11 -16.14
CA LYS A 296 -20.55 5.22 -15.46
C LYS A 296 -21.97 5.77 -15.60
N VAL A 297 -22.88 4.95 -16.14
CA VAL A 297 -24.31 5.28 -16.28
C VAL A 297 -25.10 4.20 -15.53
N GLY A 298 -25.63 4.56 -14.35
CA GLY A 298 -26.24 3.57 -13.46
C GLY A 298 -25.23 2.51 -13.00
N ARG A 299 -25.46 1.25 -13.34
CA ARG A 299 -24.51 0.14 -13.09
C ARG A 299 -23.59 -0.14 -14.27
N ASP A 300 -23.91 0.40 -15.44
CA ASP A 300 -23.19 0.12 -16.67
C ASP A 300 -21.99 1.05 -16.84
N ILE A 301 -20.97 0.53 -17.49
CA ILE A 301 -19.78 1.29 -17.89
C ILE A 301 -19.89 1.48 -19.40
N GLN A 302 -19.74 2.73 -19.82
CA GLN A 302 -19.62 3.11 -21.22
C GLN A 302 -18.21 3.60 -21.50
N ARG A 303 -17.73 3.38 -22.72
CA ARG A 303 -16.44 3.88 -23.22
C ARG A 303 -16.66 4.99 -24.22
N PHE A 304 -15.73 5.92 -24.27
CA PHE A 304 -15.72 6.95 -25.29
C PHE A 304 -15.37 6.34 -26.65
N ASP A 305 -16.04 6.81 -27.70
CA ASP A 305 -15.75 6.47 -29.09
C ASP A 305 -15.36 7.73 -29.86
N LEU A 306 -14.12 7.80 -30.32
CA LEU A 306 -13.59 9.00 -30.97
C LEU A 306 -14.30 9.34 -32.29
N LYS A 307 -14.72 8.33 -33.06
CA LYS A 307 -15.34 8.52 -34.38
C LYS A 307 -16.70 9.21 -34.26
N THR A 308 -17.52 8.76 -33.32
CA THR A 308 -18.85 9.32 -33.07
C THR A 308 -18.84 10.48 -32.08
N LYS A 309 -17.76 10.62 -31.29
CA LYS A 309 -17.65 11.55 -30.15
C LYS A 309 -18.75 11.30 -29.09
N THR A 310 -19.19 10.05 -28.97
CA THR A 310 -20.22 9.64 -28.00
C THR A 310 -19.73 8.52 -27.09
N TYR A 311 -20.51 8.18 -26.06
CA TYR A 311 -20.25 7.05 -25.18
C TYR A 311 -21.07 5.84 -25.63
N VAL A 312 -20.37 4.73 -25.87
CA VAL A 312 -20.96 3.45 -26.28
C VAL A 312 -20.78 2.40 -25.18
N PRO A 313 -21.56 1.31 -25.14
CA PRO A 313 -21.35 0.23 -24.16
C PRO A 313 -19.90 -0.26 -24.16
N ALA A 314 -19.31 -0.39 -22.97
CA ALA A 314 -17.98 -0.97 -22.78
C ALA A 314 -18.09 -2.43 -22.32
N GLY A 315 -16.95 -3.10 -22.20
CA GLY A 315 -16.83 -4.44 -21.63
C GLY A 315 -16.31 -5.49 -22.61
N GLU A 316 -15.86 -5.06 -23.78
CA GLU A 316 -15.18 -5.93 -24.74
C GLU A 316 -13.93 -6.55 -24.09
N LYS A 317 -13.70 -7.83 -24.38
CA LYS A 317 -12.60 -8.61 -23.80
C LYS A 317 -11.53 -8.87 -24.83
N ALA A 318 -10.28 -8.89 -24.36
CA ALA A 318 -9.17 -9.34 -25.18
C ALA A 318 -9.38 -10.78 -25.62
N ASP A 319 -8.86 -11.12 -26.80
CA ASP A 319 -8.87 -12.50 -27.27
C ASP A 319 -8.11 -13.40 -26.27
N GLU A 320 -8.66 -14.59 -26.04
CA GLU A 320 -8.10 -15.54 -25.09
C GLU A 320 -6.71 -16.02 -25.50
N VAL A 321 -6.40 -16.08 -26.80
CA VAL A 321 -5.07 -16.41 -27.32
C VAL A 321 -4.00 -15.50 -26.72
N TYR A 322 -4.19 -14.17 -26.77
CA TYR A 322 -3.21 -13.24 -26.22
C TYR A 322 -3.19 -13.26 -24.69
N THR A 323 -4.34 -13.53 -24.06
CA THR A 323 -4.40 -13.77 -22.61
C THR A 323 -3.56 -14.99 -22.19
N ARG A 324 -3.54 -16.06 -23.00
CA ARG A 324 -2.68 -17.23 -22.78
C ARG A 324 -1.21 -16.91 -23.02
N MET A 325 -0.89 -16.14 -24.07
CA MET A 325 0.48 -15.69 -24.35
C MET A 325 1.06 -14.87 -23.19
N LEU A 326 0.29 -13.95 -22.61
CA LEU A 326 0.74 -13.09 -21.50
C LEU A 326 1.11 -13.87 -20.22
N LYS A 327 0.59 -15.09 -20.04
CA LYS A 327 0.89 -15.97 -18.90
C LYS A 327 2.15 -16.83 -19.11
N LYS A 328 2.73 -16.84 -20.31
CA LYS A 328 3.96 -17.61 -20.59
C LYS A 328 5.18 -16.96 -19.93
N PRO A 329 6.26 -17.74 -19.67
CA PRO A 329 7.55 -17.19 -19.23
C PRO A 329 8.05 -16.09 -20.16
N ALA A 330 8.81 -15.12 -19.65
CA ALA A 330 9.16 -13.90 -20.39
C ALA A 330 9.80 -14.16 -21.77
N VAL A 331 10.72 -15.11 -21.86
CA VAL A 331 11.40 -15.51 -23.11
C VAL A 331 10.39 -15.98 -24.18
N GLU A 332 9.52 -16.94 -23.82
CA GLU A 332 8.49 -17.48 -24.73
C GLU A 332 7.46 -16.39 -25.05
N ARG A 333 7.01 -15.65 -24.05
CA ARG A 333 6.01 -14.59 -24.16
C ARG A 333 6.40 -13.53 -25.17
N LEU A 334 7.60 -12.94 -25.07
CA LEU A 334 8.01 -11.88 -25.99
C LEU A 334 8.19 -12.40 -27.42
N LYS A 335 8.72 -13.62 -27.60
CA LYS A 335 8.84 -14.26 -28.92
C LYS A 335 7.46 -14.50 -29.55
N LEU A 336 6.49 -14.99 -28.77
CA LEU A 336 5.11 -15.18 -29.23
C LEU A 336 4.45 -13.87 -29.62
N LEU A 337 4.57 -12.82 -28.79
CA LEU A 337 3.99 -11.50 -29.08
C LEU A 337 4.62 -10.86 -30.31
N ARG A 338 5.95 -10.93 -30.47
CA ARG A 338 6.64 -10.38 -31.65
C ARG A 338 6.17 -11.02 -32.96
N ASN A 339 5.88 -12.32 -32.92
CA ASN A 339 5.46 -13.10 -34.08
C ASN A 339 3.93 -13.24 -34.17
N ALA A 340 3.18 -12.58 -33.30
CA ALA A 340 1.74 -12.69 -33.27
C ALA A 340 1.13 -12.08 -34.54
N GLU A 341 0.19 -12.83 -35.11
CA GLU A 341 -0.75 -12.30 -36.10
C GLU A 341 -1.90 -11.60 -35.38
N GLY A 342 -2.47 -10.56 -36.00
CA GLY A 342 -3.59 -9.80 -35.46
C GLY A 342 -3.21 -8.60 -34.58
N ALA A 343 -4.12 -7.63 -34.53
CA ALA A 343 -3.90 -6.30 -33.96
C ALA A 343 -3.51 -6.32 -32.46
N GLN A 344 -4.14 -7.16 -31.63
CA GLN A 344 -3.89 -7.17 -30.18
C GLN A 344 -2.48 -7.68 -29.83
N GLY A 345 -2.00 -8.74 -30.50
CA GLY A 345 -0.65 -9.27 -30.28
C GLY A 345 0.44 -8.31 -30.76
N GLN A 346 0.25 -7.73 -31.96
CA GLN A 346 1.15 -6.72 -32.51
C GLN A 346 1.21 -5.46 -31.64
N PHE A 347 0.06 -5.00 -31.15
CA PHE A 347 -0.03 -3.90 -30.18
C PHE A 347 0.75 -4.19 -28.89
N LEU A 348 0.56 -5.36 -28.28
CA LEU A 348 1.27 -5.75 -27.06
C LEU A 348 2.79 -5.75 -27.26
N TRP A 349 3.27 -6.30 -28.37
CA TRP A 349 4.70 -6.24 -28.70
C TRP A 349 5.16 -4.80 -28.90
N ALA A 350 4.41 -3.99 -29.67
CA ALA A 350 4.78 -2.62 -29.99
C ALA A 350 4.97 -1.76 -28.73
N ILE A 351 4.05 -1.82 -27.76
CA ILE A 351 4.17 -1.05 -26.52
C ILE A 351 5.36 -1.50 -25.67
N LEU A 352 5.69 -2.79 -25.65
CA LEU A 352 6.84 -3.33 -24.92
C LEU A 352 8.15 -2.92 -25.58
N ARG A 353 8.26 -3.12 -26.90
CA ARG A 353 9.39 -2.67 -27.71
C ARG A 353 9.65 -1.18 -27.53
N ASN A 354 8.61 -0.35 -27.62
CA ASN A 354 8.74 1.11 -27.47
C ASN A 354 9.20 1.49 -26.07
N ALA A 355 8.72 0.79 -25.03
CA ALA A 355 9.16 1.02 -23.65
C ALA A 355 10.65 0.65 -23.45
N PHE A 356 11.09 -0.50 -23.98
CA PHE A 356 12.51 -0.90 -23.93
C PHE A 356 13.40 0.09 -24.67
N HIS A 357 12.98 0.50 -25.86
CA HIS A 357 13.71 1.45 -26.69
C HIS A 357 13.85 2.81 -25.97
N TYR A 358 12.74 3.36 -25.47
CA TYR A 358 12.74 4.65 -24.76
C TYR A 358 13.62 4.59 -23.51
N ALA A 359 13.48 3.54 -22.69
CA ALA A 359 14.23 3.39 -21.46
C ALA A 359 15.74 3.30 -21.72
N ALA A 360 16.18 2.52 -22.72
CA ALA A 360 17.60 2.38 -23.04
C ALA A 360 18.22 3.69 -23.56
N VAL A 361 17.54 4.38 -24.48
CA VAL A 361 18.04 5.63 -25.07
C VAL A 361 18.23 6.71 -24.01
N HIS A 362 17.30 6.83 -23.07
CA HIS A 362 17.32 7.92 -22.09
C HIS A 362 17.93 7.59 -20.74
N LEU A 363 18.37 6.35 -20.50
CA LEU A 363 18.86 5.94 -19.18
C LEU A 363 19.93 6.89 -18.64
N ALA A 364 20.90 7.28 -19.47
CA ALA A 364 21.98 8.18 -19.08
C ALA A 364 21.53 9.61 -18.80
N ASP A 365 20.42 10.05 -19.40
CA ASP A 365 19.92 11.42 -19.25
C ASP A 365 19.12 11.57 -17.96
N ILE A 366 18.31 10.58 -17.60
CA ILE A 366 17.30 10.70 -16.54
C ILE A 366 17.70 10.09 -15.20
N ALA A 367 18.54 9.05 -15.22
CA ALA A 367 18.89 8.27 -14.04
C ALA A 367 20.40 8.00 -13.96
N ASP A 368 20.88 7.69 -12.76
CA ASP A 368 22.23 7.19 -12.59
C ASP A 368 22.33 5.70 -12.92
N ASN A 369 21.28 4.92 -12.70
CA ASN A 369 21.32 3.47 -12.95
C ASN A 369 19.96 2.90 -13.35
N ALA A 370 19.97 1.72 -13.99
CA ALA A 370 18.78 1.07 -14.51
C ALA A 370 17.73 0.70 -13.44
N ARG A 371 18.17 0.40 -12.21
CA ARG A 371 17.27 0.00 -11.11
C ARG A 371 16.33 1.14 -10.72
N ASP A 372 16.81 2.37 -10.77
CA ASP A 372 16.01 3.54 -10.44
C ASP A 372 14.85 3.72 -11.44
N VAL A 373 15.06 3.42 -12.73
CA VAL A 373 13.99 3.41 -13.74
C VAL A 373 12.95 2.32 -13.44
N ASP A 374 13.40 1.11 -13.13
CA ASP A 374 12.50 -0.01 -12.84
C ASP A 374 11.70 0.20 -11.56
N PHE A 375 12.34 0.70 -10.50
CA PHE A 375 11.64 1.10 -9.27
C PHE A 375 10.68 2.26 -9.49
N CYS A 376 11.01 3.26 -10.31
CA CYS A 376 10.06 4.30 -10.68
C CYS A 376 8.80 3.74 -11.36
N MET A 377 8.94 2.71 -12.21
CA MET A 377 7.80 2.03 -12.85
C MET A 377 7.02 1.14 -11.89
N ARG A 378 7.70 0.45 -10.97
CA ARG A 378 7.04 -0.38 -9.96
C ARG A 378 6.31 0.45 -8.91
N TRP A 379 7.01 1.38 -8.29
CA TRP A 379 6.51 2.17 -7.15
C TRP A 379 5.70 3.39 -7.58
N GLY A 380 5.98 3.99 -8.74
CA GLY A 380 5.27 5.19 -9.23
C GLY A 380 4.09 4.89 -10.13
N PHE A 381 4.18 3.84 -10.96
CA PHE A 381 3.15 3.49 -11.95
C PHE A 381 2.47 2.13 -11.69
N GLY A 382 2.80 1.47 -10.58
CA GLY A 382 2.14 0.24 -10.15
C GLY A 382 2.35 -0.93 -11.10
N MET A 383 3.49 -0.97 -11.79
CA MET A 383 3.89 -2.12 -12.61
C MET A 383 4.47 -3.22 -11.70
N LYS A 384 4.25 -4.48 -12.06
CA LYS A 384 4.84 -5.63 -11.34
C LYS A 384 6.36 -5.72 -11.56
N GLN A 385 6.82 -5.25 -12.72
CA GLN A 385 8.20 -5.35 -13.17
C GLN A 385 8.51 -4.12 -14.02
N GLY A 386 9.74 -3.60 -13.89
CA GLY A 386 10.19 -2.51 -14.74
C GLY A 386 10.56 -2.95 -16.17
N PRO A 387 10.75 -2.00 -17.11
CA PRO A 387 11.11 -2.31 -18.49
C PRO A 387 12.43 -3.10 -18.60
N PHE A 388 13.45 -2.78 -17.80
CA PHE A 388 14.73 -3.46 -17.91
C PHE A 388 14.72 -4.86 -17.31
N GLU A 389 14.08 -5.04 -16.17
CA GLU A 389 13.84 -6.36 -15.57
C GLU A 389 13.14 -7.31 -16.57
N LEU A 390 12.07 -6.86 -17.24
CA LEU A 390 11.35 -7.68 -18.21
C LEU A 390 12.23 -8.03 -19.43
N TRP A 391 12.98 -7.05 -19.93
CA TRP A 391 13.90 -7.26 -21.04
C TRP A 391 14.95 -8.31 -20.67
N GLN A 392 15.60 -8.14 -19.52
CA GLN A 392 16.61 -9.08 -19.01
C GLN A 392 16.04 -10.49 -18.82
N GLU A 393 14.86 -10.62 -18.20
CA GLU A 393 14.19 -11.92 -18.00
C GLU A 393 13.89 -12.64 -19.32
N ALA A 394 13.60 -11.88 -20.38
CA ALA A 394 13.25 -12.43 -21.69
C ALA A 394 14.45 -12.77 -22.58
N GLY A 395 15.68 -12.54 -22.12
CA GLY A 395 16.90 -12.74 -22.87
C GLY A 395 17.39 -11.45 -23.52
N TRP A 396 18.39 -10.84 -22.89
CA TRP A 396 18.85 -9.48 -23.21
C TRP A 396 19.19 -9.25 -24.69
N LEU A 397 20.17 -9.98 -25.22
CA LEU A 397 20.63 -9.79 -26.60
C LEU A 397 19.59 -10.24 -27.65
N ASP A 398 18.83 -11.30 -27.37
CA ASP A 398 17.73 -11.75 -28.23
C ASP A 398 16.72 -10.62 -28.42
N VAL A 399 16.24 -10.04 -27.32
CA VAL A 399 15.27 -8.93 -27.36
C VAL A 399 15.89 -7.68 -27.98
N ALA A 400 17.16 -7.36 -27.68
CA ALA A 400 17.85 -6.22 -28.29
C ALA A 400 17.87 -6.32 -29.83
N ASN A 401 18.16 -7.51 -30.36
CA ASN A 401 18.16 -7.77 -31.80
C ASN A 401 16.75 -7.67 -32.40
N LEU A 402 15.70 -8.12 -31.70
CA LEU A 402 14.32 -7.96 -32.14
C LEU A 402 13.90 -6.48 -32.20
N VAL A 403 14.27 -5.70 -31.18
CA VAL A 403 13.99 -4.25 -31.13
C VAL A 403 14.74 -3.55 -32.26
N LYS A 404 16.03 -3.84 -32.46
CA LYS A 404 16.84 -3.30 -33.57
C LYS A 404 16.23 -3.62 -34.93
N ALA A 405 15.80 -4.86 -35.17
CA ALA A 405 15.18 -5.26 -36.43
C ALA A 405 13.87 -4.49 -36.70
N ASP A 406 13.09 -4.17 -35.67
CA ASP A 406 11.88 -3.34 -35.80
C ASP A 406 12.19 -1.86 -36.04
N ILE A 407 13.26 -1.33 -35.46
CA ILE A 407 13.76 0.03 -35.75
C ILE A 407 14.21 0.10 -37.22
N ASP A 408 15.05 -0.84 -37.65
CA ASP A 408 15.59 -0.91 -39.02
C ASP A 408 14.45 -1.07 -40.06
N ALA A 409 13.37 -1.77 -39.70
CA ALA A 409 12.18 -1.96 -40.54
C ALA A 409 11.17 -0.79 -40.47
N GLY A 410 11.46 0.29 -39.74
CA GLY A 410 10.58 1.46 -39.59
C GLY A 410 9.28 1.17 -38.83
N LYS A 411 9.26 0.12 -37.99
CA LYS A 411 8.09 -0.26 -37.19
C LYS A 411 8.06 0.40 -35.81
N ALA A 412 9.22 0.86 -35.32
CA ALA A 412 9.33 1.57 -34.05
C ALA A 412 8.83 3.03 -34.16
N LEU A 413 8.41 3.62 -33.03
CA LEU A 413 8.00 5.03 -33.00
C LEU A 413 9.17 6.02 -33.18
N CYS A 414 10.40 5.53 -33.02
CA CYS A 414 11.62 6.31 -33.15
C CYS A 414 12.66 5.52 -33.94
N ASN A 415 13.41 6.21 -34.79
CA ASN A 415 14.48 5.62 -35.61
C ASN A 415 15.87 5.75 -34.98
N ALA A 416 15.97 6.30 -33.76
CA ALA A 416 17.23 6.31 -33.03
C ALA A 416 17.72 4.86 -32.82
N PRO A 417 19.02 4.58 -32.93
CA PRO A 417 19.53 3.26 -32.62
C PRO A 417 19.50 3.02 -31.11
N LEU A 418 19.34 1.75 -30.72
CA LEU A 418 19.65 1.34 -29.34
C LEU A 418 21.13 1.66 -29.03
N PRO A 419 21.45 2.12 -27.80
CA PRO A 419 22.83 2.46 -27.44
C PRO A 419 23.80 1.28 -27.52
N ASP A 420 25.07 1.58 -27.79
CA ASP A 420 26.14 0.59 -27.92
C ASP A 420 26.28 -0.36 -26.70
N TRP A 421 26.07 0.15 -25.48
CA TRP A 421 26.17 -0.64 -24.25
C TRP A 421 25.14 -1.78 -24.17
N VAL A 422 24.08 -1.73 -24.98
CA VAL A 422 23.08 -2.80 -25.05
C VAL A 422 23.64 -4.05 -25.72
N PHE A 423 24.49 -3.89 -26.75
CA PHE A 423 24.95 -5.00 -27.60
C PHE A 423 26.34 -5.53 -27.24
N LYS A 424 27.17 -4.73 -26.56
CA LYS A 424 28.55 -5.08 -26.24
C LYS A 424 28.96 -4.57 -24.86
N GLY A 425 29.97 -5.21 -24.28
CA GLY A 425 30.54 -4.84 -22.99
C GLY A 425 29.79 -5.45 -21.81
N PRO A 426 29.98 -4.91 -20.59
CA PRO A 426 29.60 -5.59 -19.35
C PRO A 426 28.13 -6.01 -19.25
N VAL A 427 27.22 -5.22 -19.82
CA VAL A 427 25.77 -5.53 -19.83
C VAL A 427 25.45 -6.73 -20.71
N ALA A 428 26.00 -6.76 -21.93
CA ALA A 428 25.83 -7.87 -22.86
C ALA A 428 26.45 -9.15 -22.30
N ASP A 429 27.65 -9.05 -21.73
CA ASP A 429 28.38 -10.18 -21.13
C ASP A 429 27.65 -10.77 -19.92
N ALA A 430 27.03 -9.91 -19.10
CA ALA A 430 26.23 -10.32 -17.94
C ALA A 430 24.81 -10.80 -18.31
N GLY A 431 24.37 -10.61 -19.56
CA GLY A 431 23.03 -10.93 -20.00
C GLY A 431 21.94 -9.99 -19.45
N GLY A 432 22.30 -8.76 -19.08
CA GLY A 432 21.35 -7.75 -18.60
C GLY A 432 21.96 -6.64 -17.75
N VAL A 433 21.12 -5.70 -17.33
CA VAL A 433 21.53 -4.49 -16.58
C VAL A 433 21.54 -4.68 -15.07
N HIS A 434 21.06 -5.81 -14.55
CA HIS A 434 21.07 -6.10 -13.12
C HIS A 434 21.86 -7.37 -12.83
N THR A 435 22.82 -7.25 -11.91
CA THR A 435 23.70 -8.32 -11.46
C THR A 435 23.85 -8.29 -9.94
N PRO A 436 24.45 -9.31 -9.31
CA PRO A 436 24.78 -9.26 -7.88
C PRO A 436 25.71 -8.10 -7.51
N ALA A 437 26.51 -7.61 -8.45
CA ALA A 437 27.38 -6.45 -8.24
C ALA A 437 26.62 -5.11 -8.25
N GLY A 438 25.40 -5.09 -8.79
CA GLY A 438 24.58 -3.89 -8.86
C GLY A 438 23.82 -3.73 -10.16
N SER A 439 23.39 -2.50 -10.44
CA SER A 439 22.66 -2.14 -11.66
C SER A 439 23.47 -1.24 -12.56
N TRP A 440 23.32 -1.41 -13.87
CA TRP A 440 24.11 -0.69 -14.86
C TRP A 440 23.93 0.82 -14.74
N ASN A 441 25.05 1.54 -14.64
CA ASN A 441 25.14 2.98 -14.74
C ASN A 441 25.81 3.34 -16.07
N PRO A 442 25.07 3.88 -17.06
CA PRO A 442 25.63 4.16 -18.38
C PRO A 442 26.57 5.37 -18.39
N THR A 443 26.51 6.24 -17.37
CA THR A 443 27.42 7.40 -17.26
C THR A 443 28.82 6.98 -16.81
N THR A 444 28.93 6.01 -15.92
CA THR A 444 30.21 5.50 -15.41
C THR A 444 30.71 4.25 -16.14
N GLY A 445 29.83 3.55 -16.86
CA GLY A 445 30.15 2.30 -17.54
C GLY A 445 30.34 1.12 -16.59
N GLN A 446 29.72 1.15 -15.40
CA GLN A 446 29.89 0.15 -14.35
C GLN A 446 28.55 -0.27 -13.74
N PHE A 447 28.50 -1.47 -13.14
CA PHE A 447 27.40 -1.87 -12.27
C PHE A 447 27.57 -1.22 -10.89
N VAL A 448 26.56 -0.47 -10.45
CA VAL A 448 26.58 0.22 -9.15
C VAL A 448 25.70 -0.49 -8.13
N PRO A 449 26.22 -0.82 -6.92
CA PRO A 449 25.45 -1.49 -5.89
C PRO A 449 24.29 -0.62 -5.39
N VAL A 450 23.40 -1.20 -4.57
CA VAL A 450 22.38 -0.42 -3.87
C VAL A 450 23.07 0.55 -2.91
N ARG A 451 22.54 1.77 -2.81
CA ARG A 451 23.08 2.81 -1.92
C ARG A 451 23.05 2.33 -0.47
N GLN A 452 24.17 2.43 0.23
CA GLN A 452 24.36 1.93 1.59
C GLN A 452 24.17 3.07 2.59
N LEU A 453 22.92 3.33 2.98
CA LEU A 453 22.59 4.26 4.06
C LEU A 453 22.20 3.48 5.32
N PRO A 454 22.49 3.98 6.55
CA PRO A 454 22.11 3.30 7.80
C PRO A 454 20.62 2.96 7.90
N VAL A 455 19.76 3.74 7.24
CA VAL A 455 18.31 3.51 7.20
C VAL A 455 17.95 2.14 6.60
N TYR A 456 18.70 1.68 5.59
CA TYR A 456 18.43 0.42 4.90
C TYR A 456 18.83 -0.82 5.70
N ALA A 457 19.67 -0.67 6.73
CA ALA A 457 19.98 -1.78 7.65
C ALA A 457 18.75 -2.26 8.45
N ARG A 458 17.69 -1.44 8.50
CA ARG A 458 16.41 -1.77 9.12
C ARG A 458 15.52 -2.64 8.22
N GLN A 459 15.92 -2.89 6.97
CA GLN A 459 15.16 -3.66 6.00
C GLN A 459 15.91 -4.96 5.70
N HIS A 460 15.49 -6.06 6.35
CA HIS A 460 16.15 -7.36 6.15
C HIS A 460 15.90 -7.95 4.76
N PHE A 461 14.71 -7.68 4.21
CA PHE A 461 14.27 -8.16 2.90
C PHE A 461 13.67 -7.00 2.10
N PRO A 462 14.48 -6.00 1.71
CA PRO A 462 13.98 -4.89 0.91
C PRO A 462 13.58 -5.39 -0.48
N GLU A 463 12.67 -4.67 -1.14
CA GLU A 463 12.38 -4.94 -2.54
C GLU A 463 13.66 -4.85 -3.39
N SER A 464 13.90 -5.86 -4.23
CA SER A 464 15.05 -5.92 -5.14
C SER A 464 14.60 -6.02 -6.60
N VAL A 465 15.55 -5.77 -7.50
CA VAL A 465 15.39 -6.02 -8.94
C VAL A 465 15.84 -7.43 -9.30
N LEU A 466 15.32 -7.97 -10.40
CA LEU A 466 15.77 -9.23 -10.98
C LEU A 466 17.31 -9.28 -11.10
N GLY A 467 17.95 -10.41 -10.77
CA GLY A 467 19.40 -10.58 -10.94
C GLY A 467 20.28 -9.95 -9.85
N ALA A 468 19.72 -9.16 -8.92
CA ALA A 468 20.46 -8.57 -7.80
C ALA A 468 20.94 -9.58 -6.73
N ASN A 469 20.45 -10.83 -6.78
CA ASN A 469 20.73 -11.88 -5.80
C ASN A 469 20.49 -11.45 -4.34
N ALA A 470 19.37 -10.76 -4.11
CA ALA A 470 18.95 -10.34 -2.78
C ALA A 470 18.61 -11.54 -1.90
N ALA A 471 18.76 -11.38 -0.58
CA ALA A 471 18.39 -12.40 0.38
C ALA A 471 16.90 -12.74 0.27
N ASP A 472 16.58 -14.03 0.22
CA ASP A 472 15.20 -14.53 0.24
C ASP A 472 14.86 -14.98 1.66
N ALA A 473 13.79 -14.42 2.23
CA ALA A 473 13.27 -14.81 3.53
C ALA A 473 12.92 -16.30 3.66
N LYS A 474 12.73 -17.01 2.54
CA LYS A 474 12.49 -18.47 2.54
C LYS A 474 13.75 -19.27 2.86
N THR A 475 14.94 -18.73 2.57
CA THR A 475 16.22 -19.43 2.74
C THR A 475 17.18 -18.72 3.68
N ALA A 476 16.89 -17.46 4.05
CA ALA A 476 17.71 -16.69 4.98
C ALA A 476 17.65 -17.26 6.40
N GLY A 477 18.73 -17.00 7.14
CA GLY A 477 18.89 -17.46 8.53
C GLY A 477 19.01 -18.98 8.66
N THR A 478 18.91 -19.44 9.90
CA THR A 478 18.99 -20.87 10.24
C THR A 478 17.57 -21.41 10.43
N THR A 479 17.17 -22.40 9.62
CA THR A 479 15.92 -23.14 9.84
C THR A 479 16.06 -24.04 11.07
N LEU A 480 15.16 -23.87 12.04
CA LEU A 480 15.08 -24.66 13.26
C LEU A 480 14.10 -25.82 13.11
N PHE A 481 13.02 -25.59 12.36
CA PHE A 481 12.01 -26.58 12.01
C PHE A 481 11.24 -26.11 10.77
N GLU A 482 10.82 -27.03 9.91
CA GLU A 482 10.00 -26.69 8.74
C GLU A 482 9.13 -27.87 8.31
N ASP A 483 7.87 -27.58 8.02
CA ASP A 483 6.91 -28.49 7.38
C ASP A 483 6.12 -27.74 6.28
N ASP A 484 5.02 -28.32 5.81
CA ASP A 484 4.17 -27.71 4.78
C ASP A 484 3.40 -26.48 5.27
N ALA A 485 3.18 -26.34 6.58
CA ALA A 485 2.37 -25.28 7.18
C ALA A 485 3.20 -24.10 7.66
N VAL A 486 4.37 -24.34 8.27
CA VAL A 486 5.23 -23.31 8.86
C VAL A 486 6.73 -23.56 8.62
N ARG A 487 7.50 -22.47 8.68
CA ARG A 487 8.94 -22.48 8.88
C ARG A 487 9.27 -21.73 10.17
N LEU A 488 9.95 -22.39 11.09
CA LEU A 488 10.55 -21.78 12.27
C LEU A 488 12.04 -21.58 12.01
N TRP A 489 12.52 -20.35 12.14
CA TRP A 489 13.89 -20.01 11.80
C TRP A 489 14.41 -18.84 12.64
N THR A 490 15.71 -18.59 12.63
CA THR A 490 16.31 -17.44 13.33
C THR A 490 17.34 -16.76 12.44
N GLN A 491 17.45 -15.43 12.58
CA GLN A 491 18.44 -14.63 11.85
C GLN A 491 19.68 -14.32 12.70
N ASP A 492 19.55 -14.37 14.03
CA ASP A 492 20.55 -13.87 14.98
C ASP A 492 20.79 -14.80 16.18
N ASP A 493 20.22 -16.02 16.14
CA ASP A 493 20.24 -17.00 17.24
C ASP A 493 19.66 -16.48 18.57
N GLU A 494 18.93 -15.36 18.57
CA GLU A 494 18.31 -14.77 19.75
C GLU A 494 16.78 -14.81 19.71
N VAL A 495 16.16 -14.73 18.53
CA VAL A 495 14.70 -14.71 18.38
C VAL A 495 14.25 -15.75 17.35
N VAL A 496 13.18 -16.50 17.67
CA VAL A 496 12.53 -17.41 16.73
C VAL A 496 11.56 -16.62 15.85
N ILE A 497 11.59 -16.87 14.55
CA ILE A 497 10.65 -16.32 13.56
C ILE A 497 9.80 -17.47 13.03
N ALA A 498 8.48 -17.34 13.13
CA ALA A 498 7.51 -18.26 12.55
C ALA A 498 6.91 -17.66 11.28
N SER A 499 7.25 -18.25 10.13
CA SER A 499 6.68 -17.92 8.83
C SER A 499 5.63 -18.95 8.41
N ILE A 500 4.41 -18.50 8.21
CA ILE A 500 3.29 -19.33 7.74
C ILE A 500 3.43 -19.52 6.23
N LYS A 501 3.35 -20.76 5.76
CA LYS A 501 3.55 -21.18 4.36
C LYS A 501 2.26 -21.51 3.63
N THR A 502 1.15 -21.69 4.36
CA THR A 502 -0.15 -21.99 3.77
C THR A 502 -0.60 -20.86 2.83
N LYS A 503 -1.42 -21.20 1.83
CA LYS A 503 -1.96 -20.23 0.88
C LYS A 503 -2.73 -19.14 1.64
N MET A 504 -2.44 -17.86 1.35
CA MET A 504 -3.01 -16.70 2.06
C MET A 504 -2.77 -16.70 3.59
N HIS A 505 -1.78 -17.47 4.04
CA HIS A 505 -1.50 -17.76 5.46
C HIS A 505 -2.78 -18.15 6.22
N ALA A 506 -3.62 -18.97 5.57
CA ALA A 506 -4.82 -19.49 6.19
C ALA A 506 -4.45 -20.38 7.38
N ILE A 507 -5.13 -20.17 8.50
CA ILE A 507 -4.82 -20.83 9.77
C ILE A 507 -5.63 -22.13 9.85
N GLY A 508 -4.90 -23.25 9.90
CA GLY A 508 -5.43 -24.58 10.22
C GLY A 508 -4.57 -25.24 11.31
N MET A 509 -4.88 -26.48 11.67
CA MET A 509 -4.20 -27.16 12.79
C MET A 509 -2.68 -27.23 12.64
N GLY A 510 -2.15 -27.55 11.46
CA GLY A 510 -0.69 -27.58 11.26
C GLY A 510 0.00 -26.24 11.51
N VAL A 511 -0.66 -25.11 11.20
CA VAL A 511 -0.12 -23.78 11.53
C VAL A 511 -0.12 -23.58 13.05
N LEU A 512 -1.19 -23.95 13.73
CA LEU A 512 -1.33 -23.79 15.18
C LEU A 512 -0.32 -24.67 15.96
N GLU A 513 -0.16 -25.93 15.54
CA GLU A 513 0.83 -26.86 16.09
C GLU A 513 2.26 -26.35 15.88
N GLY A 514 2.56 -25.87 14.67
CA GLY A 514 3.84 -25.25 14.35
C GLY A 514 4.14 -24.01 15.18
N LEU A 515 3.14 -23.16 15.44
CA LEU A 515 3.28 -22.01 16.35
C LEU A 515 3.57 -22.45 17.78
N MET A 516 2.91 -23.50 18.27
CA MET A 516 3.17 -24.03 19.62
C MET A 516 4.57 -24.63 19.75
N GLN A 517 5.07 -25.30 18.71
CA GLN A 517 6.46 -25.72 18.66
C GLN A 517 7.41 -24.52 18.68
N GLY A 518 7.07 -23.43 17.98
CA GLY A 518 7.81 -22.16 18.02
C GLY A 518 7.86 -21.55 19.42
N VAL A 519 6.73 -21.54 20.14
CA VAL A 519 6.69 -21.08 21.54
C VAL A 519 7.57 -21.96 22.43
N ALA A 520 7.43 -23.28 22.33
CA ALA A 520 8.22 -24.20 23.15
C ALA A 520 9.73 -24.02 22.92
N LEU A 521 10.17 -23.92 21.65
CA LEU A 521 11.56 -23.62 21.31
C LEU A 521 12.00 -22.28 21.90
N ALA A 522 11.16 -21.24 21.78
CA ALA A 522 11.47 -19.92 22.28
C ALA A 522 11.61 -19.89 23.81
N GLU A 523 10.70 -20.53 24.55
CA GLU A 523 10.79 -20.64 26.02
C GLU A 523 12.03 -21.41 26.48
N GLU A 524 12.50 -22.38 25.70
CA GLU A 524 13.68 -23.18 26.06
C GLU A 524 15.00 -22.41 25.84
N LYS A 525 15.15 -21.67 24.72
CA LYS A 525 16.47 -21.19 24.26
C LYS A 525 16.53 -19.75 23.73
N TYR A 526 15.41 -19.08 23.49
CA TYR A 526 15.41 -17.79 22.80
C TYR A 526 14.73 -16.70 23.62
N LYS A 527 14.88 -15.46 23.17
CA LYS A 527 14.31 -14.27 23.79
C LYS A 527 12.84 -14.07 23.45
N GLY A 528 12.29 -14.78 22.48
CA GLY A 528 10.89 -14.64 22.07
C GLY A 528 10.59 -15.26 20.71
N LEU A 529 9.32 -15.15 20.32
CA LEU A 529 8.77 -15.60 19.06
C LEU A 529 8.18 -14.42 18.28
N VAL A 530 8.55 -14.28 17.01
CA VAL A 530 7.97 -13.32 16.07
C VAL A 530 7.21 -14.07 14.98
N ILE A 531 5.91 -13.82 14.84
CA ILE A 531 5.10 -14.36 13.76
C ILE A 531 5.17 -13.39 12.58
N TRP A 532 5.80 -13.81 11.49
CA TRP A 532 6.04 -12.98 10.31
C TRP A 532 6.27 -13.83 9.05
N SER A 533 5.68 -13.41 7.93
CA SER A 533 5.90 -14.00 6.60
C SER A 533 6.27 -12.93 5.58
N ASN A 534 7.04 -13.31 4.55
CA ASN A 534 7.54 -12.40 3.52
C ASN A 534 6.54 -12.06 2.39
N ASP A 535 5.29 -12.49 2.50
CA ASP A 535 4.21 -12.10 1.57
C ASP A 535 3.48 -10.81 1.99
N GLU A 536 2.76 -10.19 1.06
CA GLU A 536 2.05 -8.90 1.24
C GLU A 536 0.92 -8.90 2.29
N LEU A 537 0.63 -10.05 2.93
CA LEU A 537 -0.42 -10.19 3.94
C LEU A 537 0.07 -10.97 5.17
N PHE A 538 -0.56 -10.74 6.32
CA PHE A 538 -0.30 -11.45 7.56
C PHE A 538 -1.09 -12.76 7.63
N SER A 539 -2.42 -12.69 7.55
CA SER A 539 -3.30 -13.86 7.42
C SER A 539 -4.72 -13.48 6.99
N ALA A 540 -5.29 -14.28 6.09
CA ALA A 540 -6.69 -14.15 5.68
C ALA A 540 -7.70 -14.77 6.66
N GLY A 541 -7.24 -15.41 7.74
CA GLY A 541 -8.08 -16.06 8.74
C GLY A 541 -8.08 -17.58 8.67
N ALA A 542 -9.10 -18.20 9.25
CA ALA A 542 -9.23 -19.66 9.30
C ALA A 542 -9.48 -20.26 7.90
N ASP A 543 -8.92 -21.45 7.66
CA ASP A 543 -9.13 -22.18 6.41
C ASP A 543 -10.48 -22.93 6.41
N LEU A 544 -11.54 -22.23 5.97
CA LEU A 544 -12.88 -22.81 5.84
C LEU A 544 -12.94 -24.02 4.89
N GLN A 545 -12.05 -24.09 3.88
CA GLN A 545 -12.02 -25.21 2.94
C GLN A 545 -11.43 -26.45 3.60
N ALA A 546 -10.36 -26.29 4.38
CA ALA A 546 -9.76 -27.38 5.14
C ALA A 546 -10.71 -27.93 6.24
N MET A 547 -11.66 -27.13 6.71
CA MET A 547 -12.65 -27.55 7.70
C MET A 547 -13.80 -28.39 7.11
N LEU A 548 -14.05 -28.35 5.78
CA LEU A 548 -15.17 -29.05 5.17
C LEU A 548 -15.15 -30.57 5.37
N PRO A 549 -14.03 -31.30 5.14
CA PRO A 549 -14.02 -32.75 5.34
C PRO A 549 -14.38 -33.13 6.78
N ALA A 550 -13.84 -32.42 7.77
CA ALA A 550 -14.16 -32.65 9.18
C ALA A 550 -15.65 -32.41 9.47
N PHE A 551 -16.23 -31.35 8.91
CA PHE A 551 -17.66 -31.08 9.02
C PHE A 551 -18.51 -32.17 8.34
N MET A 552 -18.12 -32.64 7.16
CA MET A 552 -18.86 -33.68 6.42
C MET A 552 -18.84 -35.04 7.12
N THR A 553 -17.74 -35.37 7.82
CA THR A 553 -17.60 -36.66 8.52
C THR A 553 -18.10 -36.62 9.96
N GLY A 554 -17.79 -35.56 10.71
CA GLY A 554 -18.05 -35.45 12.15
C GLY A 554 -19.08 -34.37 12.53
N GLY A 555 -19.66 -33.68 11.55
CA GLY A 555 -20.66 -32.63 11.78
C GLY A 555 -20.12 -31.45 12.58
N VAL A 556 -21.01 -30.78 13.29
CA VAL A 556 -20.71 -29.63 14.16
C VAL A 556 -19.79 -30.01 15.32
N GLY A 557 -19.85 -31.27 15.79
CA GLY A 557 -19.04 -31.76 16.91
C GLY A 557 -17.54 -31.68 16.62
N ALA A 558 -17.11 -32.21 15.48
CA ALA A 558 -15.70 -32.18 15.07
C ALA A 558 -15.15 -30.75 14.90
N ILE A 559 -15.97 -29.82 14.40
CA ILE A 559 -15.57 -28.41 14.27
C ILE A 559 -15.46 -27.74 15.63
N SER A 560 -16.40 -28.02 16.54
CA SER A 560 -16.33 -27.54 17.93
C SER A 560 -15.06 -28.03 18.63
N GLU A 561 -14.64 -29.28 18.43
CA GLU A 561 -13.37 -29.79 18.98
C GLU A 561 -12.15 -29.04 18.41
N ALA A 562 -12.10 -28.83 17.10
CA ALA A 562 -11.03 -28.06 16.45
C ALA A 562 -10.99 -26.60 16.94
N GLU A 563 -12.16 -25.97 17.10
CA GLU A 563 -12.28 -24.61 17.64
C GLU A 563 -11.82 -24.54 19.10
N HIS A 564 -12.12 -25.56 19.91
CA HIS A 564 -11.65 -25.64 21.29
C HIS A 564 -10.12 -25.70 21.37
N GLU A 565 -9.47 -26.53 20.54
CA GLU A 565 -8.01 -26.59 20.49
C GLU A 565 -7.40 -25.28 19.98
N MET A 566 -8.02 -24.63 18.99
CA MET A 566 -7.59 -23.30 18.55
C MET A 566 -7.65 -22.26 19.68
N GLN A 567 -8.75 -22.20 20.43
CA GLN A 567 -8.91 -21.29 21.57
C GLN A 567 -7.86 -21.55 22.65
N LYS A 568 -7.58 -22.81 22.96
CA LYS A 568 -6.52 -23.20 23.90
C LYS A 568 -5.15 -22.72 23.44
N ILE A 569 -4.84 -22.87 22.16
CA ILE A 569 -3.58 -22.39 21.58
C ILE A 569 -3.48 -20.86 21.65
N MET A 570 -4.56 -20.13 21.36
CA MET A 570 -4.59 -18.66 21.54
C MET A 570 -4.28 -18.25 22.99
N LEU A 571 -4.84 -18.95 23.98
CA LEU A 571 -4.50 -18.71 25.39
C LEU A 571 -3.04 -19.09 25.70
N GLN A 572 -2.52 -20.17 25.13
CA GLN A 572 -1.11 -20.55 25.29
C GLN A 572 -0.17 -19.48 24.74
N LEU A 573 -0.48 -18.87 23.58
CA LEU A 573 0.29 -17.75 23.04
C LEU A 573 0.26 -16.54 24.00
N ARG A 574 -0.92 -16.22 24.54
CA ARG A 574 -1.10 -15.10 25.49
C ARG A 574 -0.34 -15.29 26.79
N TYR A 575 -0.26 -16.53 27.27
CA TYR A 575 0.35 -16.90 28.53
C TYR A 575 1.76 -17.49 28.41
N ALA A 576 2.37 -17.41 27.22
CA ALA A 576 3.76 -17.82 27.01
C ALA A 576 4.71 -17.03 27.93
N ASN A 577 5.72 -17.70 28.47
CA ASN A 577 6.73 -17.11 29.37
C ASN A 577 7.76 -16.25 28.62
N VAL A 578 7.71 -16.26 27.30
CA VAL A 578 8.49 -15.39 26.42
C VAL A 578 7.56 -14.47 25.61
N PRO A 579 8.03 -13.29 25.18
CA PRO A 579 7.28 -12.42 24.29
C PRO A 579 6.91 -13.13 22.97
N VAL A 580 5.63 -13.09 22.62
CA VAL A 580 5.12 -13.45 21.29
C VAL A 580 4.68 -12.18 20.57
N ILE A 581 5.28 -11.89 19.42
CA ILE A 581 5.04 -10.68 18.63
C ILE A 581 4.36 -11.05 17.32
N SER A 582 3.19 -10.48 17.04
CA SER A 582 2.58 -10.55 15.71
C SER A 582 3.03 -9.35 14.86
N ALA A 583 3.81 -9.62 13.82
CA ALA A 583 4.27 -8.62 12.85
C ALA A 583 3.28 -8.54 11.66
N MET A 584 2.28 -7.67 11.79
CA MET A 584 1.12 -7.62 10.91
C MET A 584 1.33 -6.66 9.73
N ARG A 585 1.00 -7.10 8.51
CA ARG A 585 0.90 -6.25 7.31
C ARG A 585 -0.19 -6.74 6.38
N GLY A 586 -0.71 -5.86 5.52
CA GLY A 586 -1.78 -6.21 4.60
C GLY A 586 -2.97 -6.78 5.35
N LEU A 587 -3.50 -7.94 4.95
CA LEU A 587 -4.67 -8.53 5.59
C LEU A 587 -4.31 -9.25 6.90
N ALA A 588 -5.06 -8.97 7.96
CA ALA A 588 -5.10 -9.74 9.21
C ALA A 588 -6.57 -9.91 9.63
N LEU A 589 -7.25 -10.87 9.03
CA LEU A 589 -8.70 -11.02 9.11
C LEU A 589 -9.08 -12.28 9.91
N GLY A 590 -10.20 -12.21 10.63
CA GLY A 590 -10.75 -13.31 11.41
C GLY A 590 -9.72 -13.95 12.33
N GLY A 591 -9.46 -15.26 12.18
CA GLY A 591 -8.39 -15.96 12.92
C GLY A 591 -7.01 -15.29 12.87
N GLY A 592 -6.67 -14.58 11.79
CA GLY A 592 -5.44 -13.79 11.67
C GLY A 592 -5.47 -12.51 12.52
N CYS A 593 -6.63 -11.89 12.69
CA CYS A 593 -6.85 -10.83 13.68
C CYS A 593 -6.67 -11.42 15.08
N GLU A 594 -7.36 -12.53 15.39
CA GLU A 594 -7.34 -13.19 16.70
C GLU A 594 -5.93 -13.61 17.13
N LEU A 595 -5.12 -14.16 16.22
CA LEU A 595 -3.71 -14.46 16.46
C LEU A 595 -2.94 -13.23 16.97
N GLY A 596 -3.19 -12.07 16.37
CA GLY A 596 -2.66 -10.79 16.82
C GLY A 596 -3.19 -10.38 18.19
N LEU A 597 -4.50 -10.54 18.46
CA LEU A 597 -5.15 -10.16 19.73
C LEU A 597 -4.59 -10.94 20.93
N TYR A 598 -4.19 -12.20 20.73
CA TYR A 598 -3.63 -13.07 21.77
C TYR A 598 -2.10 -13.06 21.84
N SER A 599 -1.41 -12.39 20.91
CA SER A 599 0.03 -12.13 21.03
C SER A 599 0.32 -11.13 22.17
N SER A 600 1.50 -11.25 22.80
CA SER A 600 2.00 -10.32 23.81
C SER A 600 2.00 -8.88 23.30
N LYS A 601 2.39 -8.69 22.04
CA LYS A 601 2.40 -7.39 21.37
C LYS A 601 2.12 -7.53 19.88
N ARG A 602 1.56 -6.48 19.28
CA ARG A 602 1.43 -6.34 17.83
C ARG A 602 2.40 -5.27 17.33
N VAL A 603 3.07 -5.56 16.22
CA VAL A 603 3.82 -4.58 15.44
C VAL A 603 3.15 -4.56 14.07
N ALA A 604 2.53 -3.45 13.69
CA ALA A 604 1.70 -3.38 12.50
C ALA A 604 2.27 -2.39 11.48
N ALA A 605 2.34 -2.78 10.21
CA ALA A 605 2.58 -1.84 9.12
C ALA A 605 1.40 -0.85 9.02
N MET A 606 1.65 0.40 8.62
CA MET A 606 0.60 1.44 8.50
C MET A 606 -0.62 0.96 7.70
N GLU A 607 -0.38 0.28 6.58
CA GLU A 607 -1.41 -0.29 5.70
C GLU A 607 -1.76 -1.74 6.07
N SER A 608 -2.07 -1.95 7.36
CA SER A 608 -2.65 -3.20 7.86
C SER A 608 -4.17 -3.11 7.95
N TYR A 609 -4.84 -4.10 7.40
CA TYR A 609 -6.29 -4.24 7.34
C TYR A 609 -6.73 -5.32 8.33
N ILE A 610 -7.17 -4.87 9.51
CA ILE A 610 -7.37 -5.75 10.67
C ILE A 610 -8.84 -5.77 11.05
N GLY A 611 -9.43 -6.96 11.18
CA GLY A 611 -10.78 -7.09 11.71
C GLY A 611 -11.36 -8.50 11.76
N LEU A 612 -12.42 -8.64 12.54
CA LEU A 612 -13.24 -9.84 12.65
C LEU A 612 -14.31 -9.81 11.54
N VAL A 613 -14.33 -10.83 10.69
CA VAL A 613 -15.10 -10.84 9.42
C VAL A 613 -16.09 -12.00 9.31
N GLU A 614 -16.15 -12.84 10.34
CA GLU A 614 -16.88 -14.11 10.38
C GLU A 614 -18.39 -13.95 10.15
N VAL A 615 -18.96 -12.82 10.58
CA VAL A 615 -20.38 -12.49 10.34
C VAL A 615 -20.70 -12.46 8.84
N GLY A 616 -19.73 -12.07 8.02
CA GLY A 616 -19.84 -12.11 6.57
C GLY A 616 -20.20 -13.50 6.05
N VAL A 617 -19.65 -14.56 6.64
CA VAL A 617 -19.97 -15.96 6.27
C VAL A 617 -21.03 -16.60 7.18
N GLY A 618 -21.70 -15.82 8.02
CA GLY A 618 -22.76 -16.30 8.93
C GLY A 618 -22.25 -16.86 10.25
N LEU A 619 -20.98 -16.68 10.60
CA LEU A 619 -20.38 -17.20 11.83
C LEU A 619 -20.07 -16.08 12.82
N VAL A 620 -19.76 -16.46 14.05
CA VAL A 620 -19.04 -15.58 14.99
C VAL A 620 -17.54 -15.85 14.90
N PRO A 621 -16.67 -14.95 15.39
CA PRO A 621 -15.28 -15.29 15.68
C PRO A 621 -15.21 -16.56 16.54
N GLY A 622 -14.23 -17.43 16.28
CA GLY A 622 -14.08 -18.70 17.00
C GLY A 622 -12.77 -18.86 17.77
N GLY A 623 -11.80 -17.96 17.56
CA GLY A 623 -10.48 -18.00 18.20
C GLY A 623 -10.37 -17.12 19.45
N GLY A 624 -11.49 -16.64 19.99
CA GLY A 624 -11.55 -15.78 21.16
C GLY A 624 -11.73 -14.29 20.85
N GLY A 625 -12.11 -13.90 19.64
CA GLY A 625 -12.29 -12.49 19.26
C GLY A 625 -13.38 -11.77 20.07
N LEU A 626 -14.50 -12.42 20.38
CA LEU A 626 -15.56 -11.84 21.22
C LEU A 626 -15.16 -11.86 22.70
N THR A 627 -14.43 -12.88 23.13
CA THR A 627 -13.79 -12.94 24.45
C THR A 627 -12.86 -11.75 24.68
N TYR A 628 -12.02 -11.44 23.69
CA TYR A 628 -11.14 -10.27 23.72
C TYR A 628 -11.94 -8.97 23.85
N ILE A 629 -13.02 -8.81 23.09
CA ILE A 629 -13.87 -7.60 23.14
C ILE A 629 -14.43 -7.40 24.55
N ALA A 630 -14.99 -8.44 25.16
CA ALA A 630 -15.55 -8.37 26.52
C ALA A 630 -14.47 -8.07 27.57
N ARG A 631 -13.32 -8.77 27.51
CA ARG A 631 -12.17 -8.52 28.40
C ARG A 631 -11.68 -7.08 28.27
N ARG A 632 -11.50 -6.58 27.06
CA ARG A 632 -11.06 -5.19 26.82
C ARG A 632 -12.06 -4.16 27.31
N ALA A 633 -13.35 -4.41 27.17
CA ALA A 633 -14.38 -3.54 27.73
C ALA A 633 -14.24 -3.44 29.26
N ALA A 634 -14.02 -4.57 29.94
CA ALA A 634 -13.79 -4.61 31.38
C ALA A 634 -12.50 -3.91 31.81
N GLU A 635 -11.40 -4.15 31.10
CA GLU A 635 -10.11 -3.49 31.35
C GLU A 635 -10.19 -1.97 31.15
N ASN A 636 -10.87 -1.51 30.09
CA ASN A 636 -11.08 -0.09 29.84
C ASN A 636 -11.99 0.56 30.88
N ALA A 637 -13.07 -0.12 31.28
CA ALA A 637 -13.94 0.35 32.35
C ALA A 637 -13.17 0.47 33.68
N ALA A 638 -12.35 -0.52 34.03
CA ALA A 638 -11.51 -0.52 35.22
C ALA A 638 -10.46 0.61 35.22
N ALA A 639 -9.94 0.98 34.05
CA ALA A 639 -9.02 2.11 33.87
C ALA A 639 -9.73 3.49 33.81
N SER A 640 -11.06 3.51 33.78
CA SER A 640 -11.88 4.72 33.68
C SER A 640 -12.58 5.06 34.99
N THR A 641 -13.23 6.23 35.05
CA THR A 641 -14.16 6.59 36.14
C THR A 641 -15.53 5.93 35.99
N GLY A 642 -15.86 5.42 34.79
CA GLY A 642 -17.13 4.76 34.49
C GLY A 642 -17.17 3.34 35.02
N LYS A 643 -18.25 2.98 35.71
CA LYS A 643 -18.48 1.60 36.21
C LYS A 643 -19.41 0.78 35.31
N ASP A 644 -20.09 1.42 34.36
CA ASP A 644 -20.93 0.74 33.38
C ASP A 644 -20.04 0.18 32.25
N LEU A 645 -20.18 -1.13 31.99
CA LEU A 645 -19.43 -1.84 30.96
C LEU A 645 -19.97 -1.61 29.56
N LEU A 646 -21.27 -1.31 29.44
CA LEU A 646 -21.96 -1.27 28.14
C LEU A 646 -21.35 -0.25 27.16
N PRO A 647 -20.99 0.99 27.57
CA PRO A 647 -20.33 1.96 26.68
C PRO A 647 -19.00 1.48 26.12
N PHE A 648 -18.21 0.77 26.93
CA PHE A 648 -16.91 0.23 26.51
C PHE A 648 -17.05 -1.00 25.60
N LEU A 649 -18.14 -1.75 25.76
CA LEU A 649 -18.46 -2.93 24.96
C LEU A 649 -19.01 -2.58 23.58
N THR A 650 -19.80 -1.50 23.48
CA THR A 650 -20.58 -1.16 22.27
C THR A 650 -19.71 -1.06 21.03
N ASN A 651 -18.54 -0.41 21.10
CA ASN A 651 -17.68 -0.25 19.92
C ASN A 651 -17.15 -1.60 19.40
N GLY A 652 -16.67 -2.48 20.29
CA GLY A 652 -16.17 -3.79 19.90
C GLY A 652 -17.29 -4.69 19.38
N PHE A 653 -18.45 -4.68 20.06
CA PHE A 653 -19.66 -5.37 19.61
C PHE A 653 -20.06 -4.94 18.20
N THR A 654 -20.21 -3.63 17.97
CA THR A 654 -20.61 -3.09 16.67
C THR A 654 -19.59 -3.41 15.59
N ALA A 655 -18.28 -3.34 15.90
CA ALA A 655 -17.23 -3.69 14.95
C ALA A 655 -17.34 -5.16 14.51
N ALA A 656 -17.50 -6.10 15.45
CA ALA A 656 -17.67 -7.53 15.14
C ALA A 656 -19.00 -7.80 14.40
N ALA A 657 -20.12 -7.26 14.90
CA ALA A 657 -21.45 -7.49 14.34
C ALA A 657 -21.62 -6.90 12.93
N MET A 658 -20.88 -5.86 12.57
CA MET A 658 -20.87 -5.26 11.24
C MET A 658 -19.72 -5.75 10.35
N ALA A 659 -18.91 -6.71 10.81
CA ALA A 659 -17.70 -7.17 10.15
C ALA A 659 -16.76 -5.99 9.75
N LYS A 660 -16.61 -5.01 10.64
CA LYS A 660 -15.84 -3.79 10.37
C LYS A 660 -14.34 -4.11 10.41
N VAL A 661 -13.69 -3.93 9.26
CA VAL A 661 -12.25 -4.01 9.08
C VAL A 661 -11.66 -2.60 9.16
N GLY A 662 -10.67 -2.40 10.01
CA GLY A 662 -9.89 -1.16 9.99
C GLY A 662 -9.08 -1.10 8.70
N THR A 663 -9.14 0.02 7.98
CA THR A 663 -8.47 0.20 6.68
C THR A 663 -7.05 0.75 6.81
N SER A 664 -6.53 0.78 8.03
CA SER A 664 -5.17 1.15 8.41
C SER A 664 -4.91 0.71 9.83
N ALA A 665 -3.64 0.58 10.22
CA ALA A 665 -3.30 0.30 11.62
C ALA A 665 -3.80 1.41 12.57
N LEU A 666 -3.83 2.67 12.12
CA LEU A 666 -4.38 3.79 12.89
C LEU A 666 -5.90 3.64 13.14
N GLU A 667 -6.65 3.28 12.11
CA GLU A 667 -8.10 3.00 12.26
C GLU A 667 -8.33 1.76 13.12
N SER A 668 -7.54 0.70 12.93
CA SER A 668 -7.62 -0.53 13.72
C SER A 668 -7.34 -0.30 15.21
N ARG A 669 -6.47 0.67 15.56
CA ARG A 669 -6.31 1.11 16.95
C ARG A 669 -7.60 1.74 17.50
N LYS A 670 -8.25 2.63 16.74
CA LYS A 670 -9.54 3.22 17.13
C LYS A 670 -10.65 2.18 17.26
N LEU A 671 -10.63 1.12 16.45
CA LEU A 671 -11.56 -0.01 16.56
C LEU A 671 -11.26 -0.94 17.73
N GLY A 672 -10.09 -0.83 18.36
CA GLY A 672 -9.68 -1.64 19.50
C GLY A 672 -8.96 -2.94 19.13
N TYR A 673 -8.62 -3.18 17.86
CA TYR A 673 -7.83 -4.33 17.42
C TYR A 673 -6.33 -4.14 17.65
N LEU A 674 -5.87 -2.89 17.71
CA LEU A 674 -4.54 -2.52 18.18
C LEU A 674 -4.66 -1.69 19.47
N LEU A 675 -3.65 -1.80 20.33
CA LEU A 675 -3.50 -1.03 21.56
C LEU A 675 -2.64 0.22 21.33
N ASP A 676 -2.68 1.15 22.27
CA ASP A 676 -1.80 2.33 22.25
C ASP A 676 -0.31 1.95 22.42
N SER A 677 -0.04 0.85 23.13
CA SER A 677 1.31 0.29 23.31
C SER A 677 1.85 -0.45 22.09
N ASP A 678 1.00 -0.77 21.11
CA ASP A 678 1.42 -1.45 19.89
C ASP A 678 2.11 -0.48 18.92
N VAL A 679 3.13 -0.98 18.24
CA VAL A 679 3.98 -0.17 17.35
C VAL A 679 3.38 -0.16 15.95
N ILE A 680 3.27 1.04 15.36
CA ILE A 680 2.94 1.19 13.94
C ILE A 680 4.21 1.57 13.18
N VAL A 681 4.56 0.76 12.18
CA VAL A 681 5.72 0.95 11.32
C VAL A 681 5.24 1.53 9.99
N ALA A 682 5.81 2.67 9.57
CA ALA A 682 5.43 3.29 8.31
C ALA A 682 5.92 2.48 7.09
N HIS A 683 7.18 2.03 7.11
CA HIS A 683 7.78 1.26 6.03
C HIS A 683 7.55 -0.25 6.21
N LYS A 684 6.88 -0.90 5.25
CA LYS A 684 6.54 -2.34 5.35
C LYS A 684 7.76 -3.26 5.49
N ASP A 685 8.89 -2.90 4.88
CA ASP A 685 10.09 -3.75 4.90
C ASP A 685 10.92 -3.59 6.18
N GLU A 686 10.58 -2.62 7.04
CA GLU A 686 11.18 -2.48 8.39
C GLU A 686 10.42 -3.28 9.46
N LEU A 687 9.30 -3.91 9.09
CA LEU A 687 8.38 -4.55 10.02
C LEU A 687 9.06 -5.66 10.84
N LEU A 688 9.78 -6.57 10.17
CA LEU A 688 10.46 -7.67 10.84
C LEU A 688 11.56 -7.16 11.78
N TYR A 689 12.36 -6.19 11.33
CA TYR A 689 13.41 -5.57 12.14
C TYR A 689 12.82 -4.98 13.43
N VAL A 690 11.73 -4.22 13.33
CA VAL A 690 11.07 -3.64 14.51
C VAL A 690 10.51 -4.74 15.41
N ALA A 691 9.88 -5.78 14.85
CA ALA A 691 9.30 -6.88 15.63
C ALA A 691 10.35 -7.68 16.41
N ILE A 692 11.50 -7.99 15.81
CA ILE A 692 12.62 -8.67 16.48
C ILE A 692 13.12 -7.80 17.65
N ASN A 693 13.32 -6.50 17.41
CA ASN A 693 13.78 -5.59 18.45
C ASN A 693 12.76 -5.42 19.60
N GLU A 694 11.46 -5.43 19.30
CA GLU A 694 10.41 -5.42 20.32
C GLU A 694 10.39 -6.71 21.16
N ALA A 695 10.60 -7.88 20.54
CA ALA A 695 10.74 -9.14 21.28
C ALA A 695 11.93 -9.08 22.24
N LYS A 696 13.10 -8.66 21.76
CA LYS A 696 14.32 -8.51 22.57
C LYS A 696 14.12 -7.49 23.69
N ALA A 697 13.54 -6.33 23.40
CA ALA A 697 13.30 -5.28 24.39
C ALA A 697 12.35 -5.74 25.50
N LEU A 698 11.28 -6.46 25.17
CA LEU A 698 10.39 -7.04 26.17
C LEU A 698 11.12 -8.09 27.03
N PHE A 699 11.89 -8.98 26.42
CA PHE A 699 12.67 -9.98 27.15
C PHE A 699 13.69 -9.33 28.09
N ASP A 700 14.53 -8.43 27.58
CA ASP A 700 15.61 -7.79 28.33
C ASP A 700 15.08 -6.86 29.44
N SER A 701 13.83 -6.38 29.32
CA SER A 701 13.13 -5.63 30.38
C SER A 701 12.40 -6.53 31.40
N GLY A 702 12.55 -7.85 31.29
CA GLY A 702 12.03 -8.81 32.27
C GLY A 702 10.58 -9.23 32.03
N TYR A 703 10.16 -9.35 30.76
CA TYR A 703 8.80 -9.77 30.39
C TYR A 703 8.28 -10.95 31.22
N ARG A 704 7.01 -10.84 31.60
CA ARG A 704 6.21 -11.92 32.18
C ARG A 704 4.84 -11.91 31.52
N ALA A 705 4.29 -13.10 31.31
CA ALA A 705 2.91 -13.25 30.88
C ALA A 705 1.96 -12.48 31.81
N PRO A 706 0.85 -11.92 31.30
CA PRO A 706 -0.19 -11.37 32.15
C PRO A 706 -0.74 -12.46 33.09
N HIS A 707 -1.20 -12.06 34.27
CA HIS A 707 -1.88 -12.99 35.17
C HIS A 707 -3.25 -13.35 34.61
N LYS A 708 -3.62 -14.64 34.72
CA LYS A 708 -5.01 -15.08 34.60
C LYS A 708 -5.85 -14.35 35.65
N ARG A 709 -6.87 -13.62 35.22
CA ARG A 709 -7.76 -12.85 36.10
C ARG A 709 -9.20 -12.97 35.62
N MET A 710 -10.11 -13.06 36.57
CA MET A 710 -11.53 -12.90 36.29
C MET A 710 -11.83 -11.41 36.03
N PHE A 711 -12.81 -11.14 35.17
CA PHE A 711 -13.26 -9.78 34.85
C PHE A 711 -14.80 -9.70 34.75
N PRO A 712 -15.40 -8.55 35.07
CA PRO A 712 -16.85 -8.40 35.06
C PRO A 712 -17.40 -8.34 33.63
N VAL A 713 -18.60 -8.88 33.43
CA VAL A 713 -19.37 -8.79 32.17
C VAL A 713 -20.65 -7.98 32.32
N ALA A 714 -21.17 -7.47 31.19
CA ALA A 714 -22.37 -6.64 31.17
C ALA A 714 -23.66 -7.40 31.57
N GLY A 715 -23.67 -8.73 31.45
CA GLY A 715 -24.77 -9.60 31.88
C GLY A 715 -26.09 -9.35 31.15
N ARG A 716 -27.18 -9.84 31.75
CA ARG A 716 -28.55 -9.79 31.21
C ARG A 716 -29.01 -8.38 30.83
N SER A 717 -28.68 -7.37 31.64
CA SER A 717 -29.10 -5.99 31.37
C SER A 717 -28.45 -5.44 30.11
N GLY A 718 -27.12 -5.57 29.98
CA GLY A 718 -26.40 -5.17 28.77
C GLY A 718 -26.87 -5.93 27.53
N LEU A 719 -27.11 -7.25 27.67
CA LEU A 719 -27.66 -8.08 26.60
C LEU A 719 -29.04 -7.58 26.12
N ALA A 720 -29.94 -7.26 27.05
CA ALA A 720 -31.27 -6.75 26.73
C ALA A 720 -31.19 -5.40 25.98
N THR A 721 -30.31 -4.49 26.40
CA THR A 721 -30.12 -3.20 25.73
C THR A 721 -29.59 -3.37 24.31
N ILE A 722 -28.55 -4.18 24.11
CA ILE A 722 -28.00 -4.45 22.77
C ILE A 722 -29.05 -5.11 21.87
N LYS A 723 -29.79 -6.09 22.37
CA LYS A 723 -30.88 -6.73 21.62
C LYS A 723 -31.98 -5.75 21.25
N GLY A 724 -32.33 -4.82 22.14
CA GLY A 724 -33.28 -3.74 21.81
C GLY A 724 -32.83 -2.91 20.60
N THR A 725 -31.54 -2.55 20.54
CA THR A 725 -30.95 -1.87 19.37
C THR A 725 -31.03 -2.73 18.11
N LEU A 726 -30.71 -4.02 18.20
CA LEU A 726 -30.79 -4.95 17.06
C LEU A 726 -32.24 -5.13 16.56
N VAL A 727 -33.22 -5.18 17.46
CA VAL A 727 -34.65 -5.22 17.09
C VAL A 727 -35.02 -3.97 16.28
N ASN A 728 -34.64 -2.78 16.76
CA ASN A 728 -34.89 -1.53 16.04
C ASN A 728 -34.23 -1.51 14.65
N MET A 729 -33.00 -2.03 14.52
CA MET A 729 -32.32 -2.12 13.22
C MET A 729 -33.02 -3.08 12.27
N ARG A 730 -33.51 -4.23 12.77
CA ARG A 730 -34.22 -5.23 11.96
C ARG A 730 -35.57 -4.68 11.49
N ASP A 731 -36.36 -4.14 12.41
CA ASP A 731 -37.71 -3.65 12.11
C ASP A 731 -37.66 -2.36 11.26
N GLY A 732 -36.55 -1.60 11.35
CA GLY A 732 -36.23 -0.50 10.45
C GLY A 732 -35.63 -0.91 9.09
N GLY A 733 -35.44 -2.21 8.82
CA GLY A 733 -34.94 -2.72 7.53
C GLY A 733 -33.44 -2.55 7.30
N PHE A 734 -32.65 -2.22 8.33
CA PHE A 734 -31.19 -2.07 8.22
C PHE A 734 -30.44 -3.40 8.23
N ILE A 735 -31.00 -4.43 8.88
CA ILE A 735 -30.43 -5.78 8.98
C ILE A 735 -31.51 -6.84 8.71
N SER A 736 -31.13 -8.00 8.16
CA SER A 736 -32.07 -9.10 7.94
C SER A 736 -32.47 -9.77 9.26
N ALA A 737 -33.53 -10.59 9.24
CA ALA A 737 -33.89 -11.43 10.39
C ALA A 737 -32.74 -12.38 10.78
N TYR A 738 -31.92 -12.79 9.82
CA TYR A 738 -30.77 -13.65 10.07
C TYR A 738 -29.56 -12.87 10.61
N ASP A 739 -29.32 -11.66 10.10
CA ASP A 739 -28.33 -10.75 10.68
C ASP A 739 -28.66 -10.41 12.15
N TYR A 740 -29.95 -10.23 12.48
CA TYR A 740 -30.42 -10.11 13.87
C TYR A 740 -30.09 -11.35 14.72
N PHE A 741 -30.25 -12.55 14.17
CA PHE A 741 -29.94 -13.79 14.88
C PHE A 741 -28.43 -13.90 15.17
N ILE A 742 -27.58 -13.65 14.18
CA ILE A 742 -26.12 -13.64 14.36
C ILE A 742 -25.71 -12.55 15.36
N GLY A 743 -26.20 -11.33 15.19
CA GLY A 743 -25.94 -10.22 16.12
C GLY A 743 -26.38 -10.53 17.55
N SER A 744 -27.47 -11.28 17.72
CA SER A 744 -27.94 -11.74 19.03
C SER A 744 -27.03 -12.78 19.67
N GLN A 745 -26.40 -13.66 18.87
CA GLN A 745 -25.38 -14.58 19.36
C GLN A 745 -24.12 -13.83 19.80
N ILE A 746 -23.65 -12.87 19.01
CA ILE A 746 -22.51 -12.01 19.37
C ILE A 746 -22.80 -11.28 20.68
N ALA A 747 -23.96 -10.62 20.79
CA ALA A 747 -24.38 -9.91 21.99
C ALA A 747 -24.42 -10.83 23.22
N TRP A 748 -24.92 -12.07 23.04
CA TRP A 748 -24.98 -13.05 24.11
C TRP A 748 -23.58 -13.43 24.61
N VAL A 749 -22.62 -13.66 23.72
CA VAL A 749 -21.24 -13.97 24.10
C VAL A 749 -20.57 -12.78 24.78
N VAL A 750 -20.58 -11.59 24.17
CA VAL A 750 -19.83 -10.44 24.70
C VAL A 750 -20.40 -9.90 26.02
N CYS A 751 -21.67 -10.18 26.32
CA CYS A 751 -22.29 -9.86 27.61
C CYS A 751 -22.12 -10.97 28.66
N GLY A 752 -21.43 -12.07 28.34
CA GLY A 752 -21.19 -13.19 29.26
C GLY A 752 -22.36 -14.14 29.45
N GLY A 753 -23.27 -14.21 28.48
CA GLY A 753 -24.35 -15.18 28.45
C GLY A 753 -25.52 -14.82 29.34
N ASP A 754 -26.02 -15.79 30.11
CA ASP A 754 -27.16 -15.63 31.01
C ASP A 754 -26.72 -15.48 32.47
N VAL A 755 -26.06 -14.36 32.76
CA VAL A 755 -25.54 -14.02 34.10
C VAL A 755 -25.94 -12.60 34.51
N ASP A 756 -25.85 -12.31 35.80
CA ASP A 756 -26.17 -10.96 36.30
C ASP A 756 -25.07 -9.97 35.92
N ALA A 757 -25.44 -8.71 35.74
CA ALA A 757 -24.48 -7.65 35.42
C ALA A 757 -23.39 -7.54 36.51
N GLY A 758 -22.13 -7.46 36.09
CA GLY A 758 -20.98 -7.43 36.99
C GLY A 758 -20.47 -8.80 37.43
N SER A 759 -21.10 -9.90 36.99
CA SER A 759 -20.60 -11.26 37.24
C SER A 759 -19.17 -11.39 36.72
N LEU A 760 -18.29 -11.99 37.53
CA LEU A 760 -16.90 -12.22 37.17
C LEU A 760 -16.77 -13.52 36.38
N VAL A 761 -16.13 -13.46 35.22
CA VAL A 761 -15.84 -14.61 34.34
C VAL A 761 -14.37 -14.60 33.92
N ASP A 762 -13.85 -15.72 33.44
CA ASP A 762 -12.53 -15.82 32.79
C ASP A 762 -12.64 -15.93 31.26
N GLU A 763 -11.48 -15.99 30.61
CA GLU A 763 -11.38 -16.12 29.15
C GLU A 763 -11.90 -17.49 28.69
N GLU A 764 -11.58 -18.56 29.40
CA GLU A 764 -12.06 -19.91 29.10
C GLU A 764 -13.59 -20.01 29.12
N TYR A 765 -14.27 -19.35 30.08
CA TYR A 765 -15.73 -19.26 30.13
C TYR A 765 -16.32 -18.58 28.90
N LEU A 766 -15.80 -17.41 28.52
CA LEU A 766 -16.32 -16.69 27.35
C LEU A 766 -16.02 -17.41 26.04
N MET A 767 -14.84 -18.03 25.91
CA MET A 767 -14.48 -18.85 24.76
C MET A 767 -15.41 -20.07 24.63
N ALA A 768 -15.88 -20.65 25.73
CA ALA A 768 -16.89 -21.70 25.70
C ALA A 768 -18.26 -21.19 25.21
N LEU A 769 -18.67 -19.98 25.59
CA LEU A 769 -19.89 -19.35 25.03
C LEU A 769 -19.72 -19.04 23.55
N GLU A 770 -18.57 -18.52 23.15
CA GLU A 770 -18.22 -18.20 21.78
C GLU A 770 -18.31 -19.45 20.89
N ARG A 771 -17.68 -20.54 21.31
CA ARG A 771 -17.75 -21.85 20.63
C ARG A 771 -19.16 -22.40 20.54
N LYS A 772 -19.97 -22.22 21.59
CA LYS A 772 -21.39 -22.61 21.57
C LYS A 772 -22.19 -21.78 20.56
N ALA A 773 -21.93 -20.48 20.47
CA ALA A 773 -22.54 -19.60 19.47
C ALA A 773 -22.09 -19.99 18.06
N PHE A 774 -20.81 -20.27 17.86
CA PHE A 774 -20.25 -20.73 16.59
C PHE A 774 -20.92 -22.02 16.12
N ALA A 775 -20.97 -23.04 16.98
CA ALA A 775 -21.64 -24.32 16.70
C ALA A 775 -23.13 -24.14 16.38
N THR A 776 -23.82 -23.26 17.11
CA THR A 776 -25.24 -22.93 16.87
C THR A 776 -25.45 -22.32 15.48
N LEU A 777 -24.55 -21.42 15.06
CA LEU A 777 -24.62 -20.80 13.75
C LEU A 777 -24.24 -21.77 12.64
N LEU A 778 -23.20 -22.58 12.82
CA LEU A 778 -22.77 -23.58 11.83
C LEU A 778 -23.86 -24.64 11.55
N ALA A 779 -24.64 -25.01 12.57
CA ALA A 779 -25.79 -25.91 12.42
C ALA A 779 -26.94 -25.29 11.61
N ASN A 780 -26.95 -23.97 11.40
CA ASN A 780 -28.03 -23.28 10.72
C ASN A 780 -27.88 -23.33 9.19
N PRO A 781 -28.91 -23.73 8.44
CA PRO A 781 -28.86 -23.81 6.97
C PRO A 781 -28.47 -22.49 6.28
N LYS A 782 -28.86 -21.34 6.85
CA LYS A 782 -28.53 -20.03 6.26
C LYS A 782 -27.03 -19.72 6.36
N THR A 783 -26.34 -20.10 7.42
CA THR A 783 -24.87 -20.01 7.51
C THR A 783 -24.22 -20.94 6.51
N GLN A 784 -24.70 -22.18 6.39
CA GLN A 784 -24.15 -23.12 5.41
C GLN A 784 -24.28 -22.58 3.97
N GLU A 785 -25.39 -21.92 3.64
CA GLU A 785 -25.55 -21.20 2.36
C GLU A 785 -24.55 -20.05 2.20
N ARG A 786 -24.32 -19.24 3.25
CA ARG A 786 -23.32 -18.15 3.23
C ARG A 786 -21.90 -18.69 3.00
N ILE A 787 -21.52 -19.76 3.71
CA ILE A 787 -20.22 -20.44 3.57
C ILE A 787 -20.07 -20.98 2.14
N MET A 788 -21.06 -21.73 1.64
CA MET A 788 -21.04 -22.29 0.29
C MET A 788 -20.97 -21.19 -0.78
N GLY A 789 -21.72 -20.09 -0.62
CA GLY A 789 -21.65 -18.95 -1.52
C GLY A 789 -20.28 -18.26 -1.53
N MET A 790 -19.67 -18.07 -0.35
CA MET A 790 -18.30 -17.55 -0.25
C MET A 790 -17.30 -18.47 -0.95
N MET A 791 -17.43 -19.79 -0.78
CA MET A 791 -16.57 -20.78 -1.41
C MET A 791 -16.71 -20.87 -2.93
N GLN A 792 -17.95 -20.79 -3.45
CA GLN A 792 -18.22 -20.92 -4.88
C GLN A 792 -17.96 -19.61 -5.64
N ASN A 793 -18.39 -18.48 -5.07
CA ASN A 793 -18.47 -17.20 -5.77
C ASN A 793 -17.50 -16.14 -5.22
N GLY A 794 -16.74 -16.45 -4.17
CA GLY A 794 -15.86 -15.50 -3.47
C GLY A 794 -16.62 -14.37 -2.76
N LYS A 795 -17.94 -14.51 -2.59
CA LYS A 795 -18.81 -13.52 -1.94
C LYS A 795 -19.90 -14.22 -1.13
N PRO A 796 -20.18 -13.76 0.10
CA PRO A 796 -21.27 -14.31 0.87
C PRO A 796 -22.63 -13.96 0.27
N VAL A 797 -23.59 -14.89 0.39
CA VAL A 797 -24.99 -14.66 0.06
C VAL A 797 -25.63 -13.84 1.18
N ARG A 798 -26.48 -12.85 0.86
CA ARG A 798 -27.19 -12.08 1.88
C ARG A 798 -28.63 -12.58 2.00
N ASN A 799 -28.84 -13.55 2.88
CA ASN A 799 -30.09 -14.28 3.14
C ASN A 799 -30.73 -13.97 4.51
#